data_AF-A0A2E1I6K4-F1
#
_entry.id   AF-A0A2E1I6K4-F1
#
_cell.length_a   1.000
_cell.length_b   1.000
_cell.length_c   1.000
_cell.angle_alpha   90.00
_cell.angle_beta   90.00
_cell.angle_gamma   90.00
#
_symmetry.space_group_name_H-M   'P 1'
#
loop_
_entity.id
_entity.type
_entity.pdbx_description
1 polymer ?
#
loop_
_entity_poly.entity_id
_entity_poly.type
_entity_poly.pdbx_seq_one_letter_code
_entity_poly.pdbx_strand_id
1 'polypeptide(L)'
;MSAMRRIFVHVVLMLFLFMPVGGMLGSVEAQEEPMENNSPLDIWSTDYVDDYYPWGGDDAAQFKEYHTYFTMKDRMQHLAENNRNIMTFHEGLNGGENARGQTTTASTYEGWFYNHRSPWVKITVNPQGGDCNDFVGDCGNYPERPDVLLVGNHHAREWMSYEVPMMFLEMVAHYYGKAGVDNDGDGLIDEDPYGDADGDGIIDDDGDCLSLNASSQDSNGDGTPCGPGDHGVDEDISEQWITDLVNTREIYLIPMLNVDGVRYDREVYCGETAWENCAKSGWRKNLRDNTLTDAGPIPNLNEDVDDACDGVDLNRNYQYEWGAPLGATGPLIPGDCIAGTTNNDVYNGPVDTNDDDNDGIYNEDAVDGDDNDGDGLIDEDWVGGNTEPETKMIQDLTEMNDDNGDGASEFKVVFNWHSFSELILYPWGHCTDCQTPDHDFLVYHGDEMAVMTNYENIQSSDLYPTTGDFCDWHYGVHNSYCFTMEIGNNFHEHPDDIDHISVLNMGPTFYMVEVADDPAFRAVFGLGMDEVQWMQSPTNITIPEEGDIPIELCLHPNFPLTNDVNRSHVMHRQVTPTRMQNDFGPTEWKEVQPWSMTGFEQTTIRCELLDGSNGTTAIANIPVPETSVGEIHYRAMLGTTNGAFPINYPAPGEEPGDYYVMTLPYRAGFGSSLLALFMFMIVAGVVWGGLVFTLREMFSGDEEDNYQTEMVEKSMEKSRPSRDYGAMTVAQLRTELSENGLPTSGTKAVLIDRLKGV
;
A
#
# COMPACT_ATOMS: atom_id res chain seq x y z
N MET A 1 -14.53 25.85 -59.41
CA MET A 1 -14.03 24.86 -58.42
C MET A 1 -14.98 24.64 -57.24
N SER A 2 -16.30 24.80 -57.43
CA SER A 2 -17.33 24.59 -56.38
C SER A 2 -18.28 23.42 -56.69
N ALA A 3 -18.24 22.87 -57.92
CA ALA A 3 -19.13 21.79 -58.37
C ALA A 3 -18.62 20.37 -58.03
N MET A 4 -17.30 20.15 -57.90
CA MET A 4 -16.74 18.83 -57.58
C MET A 4 -16.86 18.47 -56.09
N ARG A 5 -17.01 19.46 -55.21
CA ARG A 5 -17.14 19.26 -53.75
C ARG A 5 -18.58 18.95 -53.30
N ARG A 6 -19.59 19.26 -54.11
CA ARG A 6 -21.01 18.93 -53.81
C ARG A 6 -21.40 17.52 -54.23
N ILE A 7 -20.74 16.94 -55.23
CA ILE A 7 -21.02 15.58 -55.72
C ILE A 7 -20.47 14.53 -54.73
N PHE A 8 -19.34 14.79 -54.07
CA PHE A 8 -18.78 13.87 -53.07
C PHE A 8 -19.64 13.76 -51.80
N VAL A 9 -20.27 14.86 -51.37
CA VAL A 9 -21.15 14.90 -50.19
C VAL A 9 -22.50 14.19 -50.45
N HIS A 10 -23.02 14.21 -51.68
CA HIS A 10 -24.29 13.55 -52.00
C HIS A 10 -24.16 12.04 -52.26
N VAL A 11 -22.99 11.55 -52.68
CA VAL A 11 -22.75 10.11 -52.89
C VAL A 11 -22.52 9.39 -51.55
N VAL A 12 -21.87 10.03 -50.58
CA VAL A 12 -21.67 9.44 -49.24
C VAL A 12 -22.97 9.44 -48.41
N LEU A 13 -23.83 10.46 -48.55
CA LEU A 13 -25.16 10.48 -47.90
C LEU A 13 -26.17 9.49 -48.50
N MET A 14 -26.04 9.12 -49.78
CA MET A 14 -26.93 8.11 -50.40
C MET A 14 -26.56 6.66 -50.04
N LEU A 15 -25.33 6.40 -49.56
CA LEU A 15 -24.90 5.08 -49.09
C LEU A 15 -25.39 4.75 -47.67
N PHE A 16 -25.83 5.75 -46.89
CA PHE A 16 -26.45 5.56 -45.57
C PHE A 16 -27.98 5.42 -45.59
N LEU A 17 -28.64 5.61 -46.74
CA LEU A 17 -30.11 5.59 -46.88
C LEU A 17 -30.69 4.28 -47.43
N PHE A 18 -29.86 3.26 -47.69
CA PHE A 18 -30.28 1.95 -48.21
C PHE A 18 -29.69 0.77 -47.42
N MET A 19 -29.67 0.83 -46.09
CA MET A 19 -29.63 -0.39 -45.28
C MET A 19 -30.92 -0.48 -44.46
N PRO A 20 -31.66 -1.61 -44.52
CA PRO A 20 -32.99 -1.69 -43.98
C PRO A 20 -32.94 -1.81 -42.46
N VAL A 21 -33.59 -0.85 -41.79
CA VAL A 21 -34.09 -1.00 -40.43
C VAL A 21 -35.29 -1.96 -40.49
N GLY A 22 -35.07 -3.20 -40.08
CA GLY A 22 -36.10 -4.20 -39.81
C GLY A 22 -35.76 -4.84 -38.47
N GLY A 23 -36.52 -4.51 -37.43
CA GLY A 23 -36.41 -5.19 -36.14
C GLY A 23 -36.92 -6.62 -36.22
N MET A 24 -36.10 -7.55 -35.75
CA MET A 24 -36.48 -8.74 -35.00
C MET A 24 -35.28 -9.10 -34.12
N LEU A 25 -35.57 -9.48 -32.88
CA LEU A 25 -34.66 -10.10 -31.94
C LEU A 25 -33.84 -11.18 -32.66
N GLY A 26 -32.54 -10.94 -32.81
CA GLY A 26 -31.57 -11.94 -33.22
C GLY A 26 -30.56 -12.04 -32.09
N SER A 27 -30.61 -13.14 -31.37
CA SER A 27 -29.55 -13.58 -30.47
C SER A 27 -28.21 -13.40 -31.18
N VAL A 28 -27.26 -12.77 -30.50
CA VAL A 28 -25.86 -13.07 -30.77
C VAL A 28 -25.75 -14.53 -30.38
N GLU A 29 -25.76 -15.44 -31.36
CA GLU A 29 -25.20 -16.77 -31.13
C GLU A 29 -23.73 -16.50 -30.85
N ALA A 30 -23.38 -16.47 -29.56
CA ALA A 30 -22.07 -16.92 -29.13
C ALA A 30 -21.81 -18.21 -29.91
N GLN A 31 -20.62 -18.33 -30.48
CA GLN A 31 -20.22 -19.58 -31.05
C GLN A 31 -20.05 -20.52 -29.85
N GLU A 32 -21.14 -21.17 -29.43
CA GLU A 32 -21.14 -22.31 -28.52
C GLU A 32 -20.17 -23.32 -29.16
N GLU A 33 -18.95 -23.37 -28.62
CA GLU A 33 -18.18 -24.62 -28.59
C GLU A 33 -19.19 -25.72 -28.22
N PRO A 34 -19.21 -26.87 -28.93
CA PRO A 34 -20.19 -27.89 -28.60
C PRO A 34 -19.96 -28.24 -27.13
N MET A 35 -20.95 -27.97 -26.26
CA MET A 35 -20.95 -28.49 -24.89
C MET A 35 -20.61 -29.97 -25.02
N GLU A 36 -19.36 -30.31 -24.67
CA GLU A 36 -19.06 -31.68 -24.39
C GLU A 36 -19.95 -32.05 -23.21
N ASN A 37 -20.45 -33.27 -23.22
CA ASN A 37 -21.42 -33.70 -22.22
C ASN A 37 -20.71 -34.72 -21.35
N ASN A 38 -19.54 -34.30 -20.88
CA ASN A 38 -18.57 -35.13 -20.19
C ASN A 38 -19.12 -35.48 -18.80
N SER A 39 -18.77 -36.67 -18.33
CA SER A 39 -18.90 -37.01 -16.91
C SER A 39 -17.59 -36.68 -16.19
N PRO A 40 -17.60 -36.45 -14.86
CA PRO A 40 -16.38 -36.13 -14.12
C PRO A 40 -15.20 -37.06 -14.41
N LEU A 41 -15.46 -38.39 -14.44
CA LEU A 41 -14.43 -39.41 -14.74
C LEU A 41 -13.98 -39.48 -16.21
N ASP A 42 -14.56 -38.67 -17.10
CA ASP A 42 -14.06 -38.51 -18.47
C ASP A 42 -12.93 -37.48 -18.54
N ILE A 43 -12.84 -36.57 -17.56
CA ILE A 43 -11.86 -35.49 -17.44
C ILE A 43 -10.85 -35.86 -16.34
N TRP A 44 -11.35 -35.96 -15.11
CA TRP A 44 -10.53 -36.09 -13.91
C TRP A 44 -10.26 -37.54 -13.49
N SER A 45 -9.24 -37.68 -12.67
CA SER A 45 -8.89 -38.92 -11.99
C SER A 45 -9.95 -39.36 -10.97
N THR A 46 -9.95 -40.65 -10.64
CA THR A 46 -10.84 -41.17 -9.59
C THR A 46 -10.51 -40.61 -8.22
N ASP A 47 -9.23 -40.28 -7.97
CA ASP A 47 -8.80 -39.83 -6.66
C ASP A 47 -9.30 -38.39 -6.43
N TYR A 48 -9.25 -37.53 -7.45
CA TYR A 48 -9.84 -36.20 -7.41
C TYR A 48 -11.37 -36.22 -7.20
N VAL A 49 -12.10 -36.96 -8.03
CA VAL A 49 -13.58 -37.04 -7.96
C VAL A 49 -14.10 -37.62 -6.64
N ASP A 50 -13.31 -38.46 -5.98
CA ASP A 50 -13.67 -39.07 -4.67
C ASP A 50 -13.05 -38.28 -3.48
N ASP A 51 -12.46 -37.10 -3.72
CA ASP A 51 -11.78 -36.22 -2.76
C ASP A 51 -10.72 -36.96 -1.92
N TYR A 52 -9.85 -37.72 -2.60
CA TYR A 52 -8.69 -38.40 -2.02
C TYR A 52 -7.40 -37.64 -2.30
N TYR A 53 -6.84 -37.06 -1.25
CA TYR A 53 -5.69 -36.17 -1.38
C TYR A 53 -4.34 -36.91 -1.50
N PRO A 54 -3.38 -36.37 -2.28
CA PRO A 54 -2.15 -37.08 -2.67
C PRO A 54 -1.16 -37.34 -1.53
N TRP A 55 -1.29 -36.67 -0.37
CA TRP A 55 -0.48 -36.98 0.81
C TRP A 55 -0.88 -38.29 1.49
N GLY A 56 -2.12 -38.77 1.28
CA GLY A 56 -2.67 -39.96 1.92
C GLY A 56 -2.63 -39.91 3.46
N GLY A 57 -3.01 -41.02 4.10
CA GLY A 57 -2.97 -41.12 5.56
C GLY A 57 -4.10 -41.97 6.11
N ASP A 58 -4.47 -41.65 7.35
CA ASP A 58 -5.73 -42.10 7.95
C ASP A 58 -6.88 -41.17 7.54
N ASP A 59 -8.09 -41.48 8.01
CA ASP A 59 -9.31 -40.76 7.64
C ASP A 59 -9.23 -39.28 8.06
N ALA A 60 -8.60 -38.97 9.19
CA ALA A 60 -8.38 -37.58 9.64
C ALA A 60 -7.45 -36.82 8.68
N ALA A 61 -6.32 -37.40 8.29
CA ALA A 61 -5.43 -36.80 7.30
C ALA A 61 -6.06 -36.72 5.89
N GLN A 62 -7.18 -37.40 5.65
CA GLN A 62 -7.97 -37.28 4.42
C GLN A 62 -9.22 -36.42 4.60
N PHE A 63 -9.37 -35.75 5.76
CA PHE A 63 -10.51 -34.88 6.08
C PHE A 63 -11.86 -35.60 5.99
N LYS A 64 -11.88 -36.92 6.18
CA LYS A 64 -13.12 -37.73 6.28
C LYS A 64 -13.58 -37.91 7.74
N GLU A 65 -12.80 -37.42 8.70
CA GLU A 65 -13.15 -37.31 10.11
C GLU A 65 -12.41 -36.12 10.77
N TYR A 66 -12.96 -35.62 11.88
CA TYR A 66 -12.35 -34.53 12.63
C TYR A 66 -11.10 -34.95 13.43
N HIS A 67 -10.01 -34.19 13.30
CA HIS A 67 -8.80 -34.31 14.10
C HIS A 67 -9.06 -34.06 15.58
N THR A 68 -8.80 -35.06 16.42
CA THR A 68 -8.69 -34.85 17.87
C THR A 68 -7.46 -34.00 18.20
N TYR A 69 -7.40 -33.40 19.39
CA TYR A 69 -6.19 -32.71 19.86
C TYR A 69 -4.91 -33.54 19.66
N PHE A 70 -4.96 -34.83 20.00
CA PHE A 70 -3.77 -35.69 19.91
C PHE A 70 -3.42 -36.05 18.46
N THR A 71 -4.41 -36.38 17.63
CA THR A 71 -4.15 -36.72 16.21
C THR A 71 -3.70 -35.50 15.43
N MET A 72 -4.30 -34.33 15.67
CA MET A 72 -3.87 -33.05 15.10
C MET A 72 -2.42 -32.75 15.46
N LYS A 73 -2.09 -32.78 16.75
CA LYS A 73 -0.74 -32.52 17.26
C LYS A 73 0.28 -33.49 16.68
N ASP A 74 0.01 -34.79 16.71
CA ASP A 74 0.91 -35.81 16.18
C ASP A 74 1.13 -35.60 14.66
N ARG A 75 0.08 -35.20 13.93
CA ARG A 75 0.18 -34.89 12.51
C ARG A 75 0.99 -33.63 12.23
N MET A 76 0.76 -32.53 12.95
CA MET A 76 1.54 -31.30 12.84
C MET A 76 3.03 -31.56 13.11
N GLN A 77 3.35 -32.33 14.16
CA GLN A 77 4.73 -32.76 14.45
C GLN A 77 5.33 -33.56 13.31
N HIS A 78 4.58 -34.52 12.77
CA HIS A 78 5.01 -35.35 11.65
C HIS A 78 5.35 -34.51 10.40
N LEU A 79 4.48 -33.56 10.05
CA LEU A 79 4.68 -32.67 8.90
C LEU A 79 5.90 -31.77 9.10
N ALA A 80 6.06 -31.17 10.27
CA ALA A 80 7.22 -30.33 10.58
C ALA A 80 8.54 -31.13 10.59
N GLU A 81 8.53 -32.37 11.10
CA GLU A 81 9.71 -33.23 11.11
C GLU A 81 10.17 -33.67 9.72
N ASN A 82 9.24 -33.81 8.78
CA ASN A 82 9.51 -34.16 7.38
C ASN A 82 9.86 -32.95 6.52
N ASN A 83 9.42 -31.74 6.91
CA ASN A 83 9.61 -30.49 6.19
C ASN A 83 10.47 -29.46 6.95
N ARG A 84 11.53 -29.92 7.63
CA ARG A 84 12.39 -29.06 8.49
C ARG A 84 13.06 -27.89 7.79
N ASN A 85 13.11 -27.90 6.46
CA ASN A 85 13.62 -26.81 5.64
C ASN A 85 12.67 -25.60 5.59
N ILE A 86 11.40 -25.80 5.95
CA ILE A 86 10.37 -24.74 5.96
C ILE A 86 9.52 -24.68 7.24
N MET A 87 9.45 -25.75 8.03
CA MET A 87 8.53 -25.82 9.18
C MET A 87 9.26 -26.02 10.51
N THR A 88 8.77 -25.35 11.55
CA THR A 88 9.10 -25.64 12.95
C THR A 88 7.82 -25.78 13.78
N PHE A 89 7.76 -26.83 14.59
CA PHE A 89 6.62 -27.14 15.46
C PHE A 89 6.89 -26.66 16.89
N HIS A 90 5.86 -26.09 17.51
CA HIS A 90 5.90 -25.47 18.83
C HIS A 90 4.64 -25.80 19.64
N GLU A 91 4.71 -25.62 20.96
CA GLU A 91 3.58 -25.81 21.87
C GLU A 91 3.57 -24.75 22.98
N GLY A 92 2.54 -23.90 22.98
CA GLY A 92 2.54 -22.69 23.79
C GLY A 92 3.78 -21.83 23.49
N LEU A 93 4.23 -21.06 24.48
CA LEU A 93 5.47 -20.28 24.40
C LEU A 93 6.47 -20.75 25.47
N ASN A 94 7.76 -20.46 25.31
CA ASN A 94 8.77 -20.78 26.32
C ASN A 94 8.62 -19.92 27.59
N GLY A 95 8.15 -18.68 27.42
CA GLY A 95 8.01 -17.68 28.48
C GLY A 95 9.34 -17.04 28.87
N GLY A 96 9.26 -15.99 29.67
CA GLY A 96 10.39 -15.13 30.01
C GLY A 96 9.88 -13.77 30.45
N GLU A 97 10.62 -12.70 30.18
CA GLU A 97 10.10 -11.34 30.33
C GLU A 97 9.45 -10.94 29.00
N ASN A 98 8.15 -10.63 29.01
CA ASN A 98 7.43 -10.20 27.80
C ASN A 98 7.68 -8.69 27.52
N ALA A 99 7.13 -8.18 26.42
CA ALA A 99 7.28 -6.78 25.99
C ALA A 99 6.82 -5.78 27.08
N ARG A 100 5.88 -6.21 27.94
CA ARG A 100 5.30 -5.44 29.04
C ARG A 100 6.10 -5.56 30.35
N GLY A 101 7.26 -6.22 30.35
CA GLY A 101 8.11 -6.39 31.54
C GLY A 101 7.60 -7.42 32.56
N GLN A 102 6.58 -8.21 32.20
CA GLN A 102 5.98 -9.23 33.05
C GLN A 102 6.73 -10.55 32.88
N THR A 103 7.03 -11.24 33.99
CA THR A 103 7.69 -12.55 33.94
C THR A 103 6.67 -13.68 33.79
N THR A 104 6.70 -14.36 32.66
CA THR A 104 5.92 -15.55 32.33
C THR A 104 6.77 -16.81 32.34
N THR A 105 6.12 -17.96 32.28
CA THR A 105 6.76 -19.28 32.16
C THR A 105 6.02 -20.10 31.15
N ALA A 106 6.62 -21.19 30.68
CA ALA A 106 5.95 -22.07 29.72
C ALA A 106 4.59 -22.63 30.22
N SER A 107 4.39 -22.75 31.54
CA SER A 107 3.10 -23.16 32.13
C SER A 107 2.06 -22.03 32.22
N THR A 108 2.45 -20.79 31.91
CA THR A 108 1.52 -19.65 31.85
C THR A 108 0.49 -19.82 30.73
N TYR A 109 0.84 -20.58 29.69
CA TYR A 109 0.04 -20.79 28.48
C TYR A 109 -0.59 -22.20 28.43
N GLU A 110 -0.69 -22.87 29.57
CA GLU A 110 -1.39 -24.16 29.70
C GLU A 110 -2.86 -23.89 30.04
N GLY A 111 -3.78 -24.57 29.36
CA GLY A 111 -5.22 -24.47 29.61
C GLY A 111 -5.59 -24.86 31.04
N TRP A 112 -6.68 -24.29 31.56
CA TRP A 112 -7.05 -24.37 32.98
C TRP A 112 -7.33 -25.79 33.51
N PHE A 113 -7.87 -26.68 32.70
CA PHE A 113 -8.40 -27.96 33.14
C PHE A 113 -7.51 -29.14 32.74
N TYR A 114 -7.20 -29.27 31.46
CA TYR A 114 -6.34 -30.37 30.99
C TYR A 114 -4.85 -30.02 31.02
N ASN A 115 -4.49 -28.76 31.26
CA ASN A 115 -3.11 -28.28 31.27
C ASN A 115 -2.37 -28.59 29.96
N HIS A 116 -3.10 -28.53 28.84
CA HIS A 116 -2.53 -28.69 27.51
C HIS A 116 -2.16 -27.31 26.95
N ARG A 117 -1.10 -27.30 26.15
CA ARG A 117 -0.69 -26.11 25.40
C ARG A 117 -1.22 -26.19 23.99
N SER A 118 -1.56 -25.03 23.43
CA SER A 118 -1.99 -24.90 22.05
C SER A 118 -0.80 -25.18 21.11
N PRO A 119 -0.92 -26.16 20.19
CA PRO A 119 0.13 -26.49 19.24
C PRO A 119 0.11 -25.49 18.08
N TRP A 120 1.28 -25.14 17.57
CA TRP A 120 1.39 -24.23 16.43
C TRP A 120 2.63 -24.52 15.58
N VAL A 121 2.61 -24.07 14.33
CA VAL A 121 3.71 -24.26 13.37
C VAL A 121 4.12 -22.90 12.80
N LYS A 122 5.42 -22.62 12.77
CA LYS A 122 5.99 -21.55 11.94
C LYS A 122 6.40 -22.12 10.59
N ILE A 123 5.95 -21.49 9.52
CA ILE A 123 6.25 -21.88 8.14
C ILE A 123 6.98 -20.71 7.45
N THR A 124 8.25 -20.91 7.13
CA THR A 124 9.06 -19.95 6.36
C THR A 124 10.30 -20.64 5.81
N VAL A 125 10.82 -20.18 4.67
CA VAL A 125 12.08 -20.73 4.15
C VAL A 125 13.26 -20.45 5.08
N ASN A 126 14.07 -21.50 5.33
CA ASN A 126 15.21 -21.45 6.24
C ASN A 126 14.81 -21.03 7.68
N PRO A 127 13.94 -21.81 8.35
CA PRO A 127 13.41 -21.48 9.68
C PRO A 127 14.46 -21.65 10.79
N GLN A 128 15.68 -22.08 10.45
CA GLN A 128 16.81 -22.23 11.36
C GLN A 128 17.85 -21.11 11.19
N GLY A 129 17.62 -20.19 10.25
CA GLY A 129 18.37 -18.96 10.09
C GLY A 129 17.74 -17.83 10.89
N GLY A 130 17.83 -16.61 10.35
CA GLY A 130 17.23 -15.42 10.96
C GLY A 130 17.72 -15.13 12.38
N ASP A 131 17.01 -14.21 13.02
CA ASP A 131 17.10 -14.05 14.47
C ASP A 131 16.21 -15.08 15.17
N CYS A 132 16.44 -15.27 16.47
CA CYS A 132 15.67 -16.19 17.31
C CYS A 132 15.09 -15.44 18.50
N ASN A 133 13.81 -15.66 18.78
CA ASN A 133 13.15 -15.14 19.95
C ASN A 133 13.06 -16.26 21.02
N ASP A 134 13.91 -16.17 22.05
CA ASP A 134 13.96 -17.18 23.11
C ASP A 134 12.65 -17.28 23.91
N PHE A 135 11.90 -16.17 24.02
CA PHE A 135 10.64 -16.09 24.78
C PHE A 135 9.52 -16.84 24.05
N VAL A 136 9.36 -16.58 22.75
CA VAL A 136 8.38 -17.28 21.89
C VAL A 136 8.85 -18.73 21.68
N GLY A 137 10.14 -18.90 21.45
CA GLY A 137 10.78 -20.18 21.18
C GLY A 137 11.00 -20.47 19.70
N ASP A 138 10.86 -19.46 18.84
CA ASP A 138 11.06 -19.57 17.41
C ASP A 138 12.37 -18.94 16.93
N CYS A 139 12.70 -19.28 15.69
CA CYS A 139 13.84 -18.81 14.93
C CYS A 139 13.40 -18.60 13.48
N GLY A 140 14.30 -18.04 12.68
CA GLY A 140 14.02 -17.76 11.28
C GLY A 140 13.16 -16.53 11.11
N ASN A 141 13.42 -15.53 11.96
CA ASN A 141 12.83 -14.20 11.95
C ASN A 141 13.65 -13.26 11.06
N TYR A 142 13.03 -12.64 10.07
CA TYR A 142 13.63 -11.83 9.02
C TYR A 142 12.88 -10.50 8.88
N PRO A 143 13.52 -9.35 9.20
CA PRO A 143 12.85 -8.03 9.17
C PRO A 143 12.27 -7.63 7.81
N GLU A 144 12.76 -8.21 6.71
CA GLU A 144 12.28 -7.95 5.36
C GLU A 144 11.10 -8.81 4.93
N ARG A 145 10.70 -9.81 5.72
CA ARG A 145 9.59 -10.70 5.41
C ARG A 145 8.37 -10.26 6.22
N PRO A 146 7.21 -10.09 5.58
CA PRO A 146 5.97 -9.86 6.28
C PRO A 146 5.49 -11.11 6.99
N ASP A 147 4.92 -10.90 8.18
CA ASP A 147 4.43 -11.96 9.04
C ASP A 147 2.91 -12.06 8.95
N VAL A 148 2.41 -13.30 9.05
CA VAL A 148 1.00 -13.64 8.96
C VAL A 148 0.62 -14.52 10.13
N LEU A 149 -0.42 -14.14 10.86
CA LEU A 149 -0.95 -14.95 11.95
C LEU A 149 -2.29 -15.56 11.54
N LEU A 150 -2.36 -16.89 11.55
CA LEU A 150 -3.51 -17.69 11.16
C LEU A 150 -3.97 -18.48 12.38
N VAL A 151 -5.19 -18.22 12.88
CA VAL A 151 -5.68 -18.78 14.15
C VAL A 151 -7.06 -19.40 13.97
N GLY A 152 -7.21 -20.63 14.44
CA GLY A 152 -8.49 -21.31 14.53
C GLY A 152 -8.93 -21.53 15.97
N ASN A 153 -10.22 -21.77 16.13
CA ASN A 153 -10.80 -22.37 17.34
C ASN A 153 -10.69 -21.52 18.61
N HIS A 154 -11.10 -20.26 18.57
CA HIS A 154 -11.40 -19.51 19.80
C HIS A 154 -12.58 -20.13 20.56
N HIS A 155 -13.58 -20.65 19.83
CA HIS A 155 -14.70 -21.36 20.45
C HIS A 155 -14.65 -22.86 20.23
N ALA A 156 -14.87 -23.61 21.31
CA ALA A 156 -14.66 -25.05 21.38
C ALA A 156 -15.49 -25.88 20.38
N ARG A 157 -16.78 -25.59 20.25
CA ARG A 157 -17.72 -26.31 19.36
C ARG A 157 -17.47 -26.12 17.86
N GLU A 158 -16.62 -25.20 17.47
CA GLU A 158 -16.49 -24.76 16.07
C GLU A 158 -15.48 -25.65 15.33
N TRP A 159 -15.85 -26.90 15.03
CA TRP A 159 -14.82 -27.89 14.67
C TRP A 159 -14.17 -27.66 13.32
N MET A 160 -14.90 -27.12 12.33
CA MET A 160 -14.30 -26.75 11.03
C MET A 160 -13.21 -25.68 11.17
N SER A 161 -13.24 -24.86 12.23
CA SER A 161 -12.25 -23.79 12.43
C SER A 161 -10.83 -24.28 12.70
N TYR A 162 -10.65 -25.54 13.12
CA TYR A 162 -9.33 -26.16 13.25
C TYR A 162 -9.00 -27.17 12.12
N GLU A 163 -10.01 -27.60 11.35
CA GLU A 163 -9.81 -28.45 10.17
C GLU A 163 -9.30 -27.66 8.96
N VAL A 164 -9.88 -26.50 8.66
CA VAL A 164 -9.44 -25.63 7.56
C VAL A 164 -7.93 -25.27 7.69
N PRO A 165 -7.42 -24.84 8.87
CA PRO A 165 -5.98 -24.67 9.08
C PRO A 165 -5.14 -25.92 8.82
N MET A 166 -5.65 -27.10 9.17
CA MET A 166 -4.94 -28.36 8.94
C MET A 166 -4.86 -28.70 7.44
N MET A 167 -5.90 -28.39 6.66
CA MET A 167 -5.87 -28.53 5.20
C MET A 167 -4.78 -27.66 4.59
N PHE A 168 -4.72 -26.37 4.98
CA PHE A 168 -3.66 -25.46 4.56
C PHE A 168 -2.26 -26.00 4.89
N LEU A 169 -2.07 -26.55 6.09
CA LEU A 169 -0.79 -27.14 6.50
C LEU A 169 -0.38 -28.35 5.64
N GLU A 170 -1.33 -29.23 5.30
CA GLU A 170 -1.11 -30.38 4.42
C GLU A 170 -0.73 -29.94 3.00
N MET A 171 -1.47 -28.99 2.43
CA MET A 171 -1.20 -28.46 1.09
C MET A 171 0.21 -27.86 1.03
N VAL A 172 0.57 -26.99 1.97
CA VAL A 172 1.91 -26.38 2.01
C VAL A 172 3.00 -27.44 2.21
N ALA A 173 2.80 -28.40 3.12
CA ALA A 173 3.75 -29.49 3.36
C ALA A 173 3.94 -30.40 2.14
N HIS A 174 2.88 -30.62 1.35
CA HIS A 174 2.89 -31.53 0.22
C HIS A 174 3.44 -30.86 -1.05
N TYR A 175 3.07 -29.62 -1.32
CA TYR A 175 3.31 -28.95 -2.59
C TYR A 175 4.57 -28.07 -2.61
N TYR A 176 5.08 -27.62 -1.45
CA TYR A 176 6.28 -26.78 -1.41
C TYR A 176 7.48 -27.41 -2.14
N GLY A 177 8.05 -26.64 -3.08
CA GLY A 177 9.25 -27.03 -3.84
C GLY A 177 9.01 -28.09 -4.91
N LYS A 178 7.75 -28.45 -5.19
CA LYS A 178 7.39 -29.22 -6.38
C LYS A 178 7.35 -28.31 -7.62
N ALA A 179 7.37 -28.95 -8.78
CA ALA A 179 7.08 -28.31 -10.05
C ALA A 179 5.67 -28.73 -10.45
N GLY A 180 4.96 -27.88 -11.20
CA GLY A 180 3.59 -28.07 -11.71
C GLY A 180 3.16 -29.54 -11.75
N VAL A 181 2.21 -29.91 -10.90
CA VAL A 181 1.68 -31.27 -10.78
C VAL A 181 0.23 -31.29 -11.21
N ASP A 182 -0.05 -31.96 -12.32
CA ASP A 182 -1.38 -32.44 -12.72
C ASP A 182 -2.02 -33.25 -11.57
N ASN A 183 -2.85 -32.60 -10.76
CA ASN A 183 -3.30 -33.11 -9.45
C ASN A 183 -4.73 -33.67 -9.48
N ASP A 184 -5.51 -33.22 -10.43
CA ASP A 184 -6.86 -33.60 -10.81
C ASP A 184 -6.83 -34.72 -11.87
N GLY A 185 -5.82 -34.74 -12.75
CA GLY A 185 -5.52 -35.85 -13.66
C GLY A 185 -5.99 -35.66 -15.11
N ASP A 186 -6.39 -34.46 -15.51
CA ASP A 186 -6.86 -34.13 -16.86
C ASP A 186 -5.70 -34.05 -17.90
N GLY A 187 -4.46 -33.88 -17.43
CA GLY A 187 -3.24 -33.78 -18.22
C GLY A 187 -2.71 -32.36 -18.46
N LEU A 188 -3.29 -31.35 -17.84
CA LEU A 188 -2.85 -29.96 -17.82
C LEU A 188 -2.12 -29.64 -16.48
N ILE A 189 -1.63 -28.41 -16.35
CA ILE A 189 -0.95 -27.93 -15.13
C ILE A 189 -1.19 -26.43 -14.93
N ASP A 190 -1.22 -25.97 -13.68
CA ASP A 190 -1.37 -24.55 -13.29
C ASP A 190 -2.61 -23.92 -13.95
N GLU A 191 -3.79 -24.53 -13.76
CA GLU A 191 -5.03 -24.19 -14.47
C GLU A 191 -5.82 -23.08 -13.80
N ASP A 192 -6.39 -23.35 -12.63
CA ASP A 192 -7.31 -22.44 -11.97
C ASP A 192 -6.69 -21.83 -10.70
N PRO A 193 -6.29 -20.56 -10.72
CA PRO A 193 -6.06 -19.82 -9.50
C PRO A 193 -7.40 -19.61 -8.75
N TYR A 194 -7.33 -19.35 -7.44
CA TYR A 194 -8.55 -19.03 -6.68
C TYR A 194 -9.18 -17.71 -7.16
N GLY A 195 -10.48 -17.75 -7.44
CA GLY A 195 -11.29 -16.59 -7.84
C GLY A 195 -11.45 -16.46 -9.35
N ASP A 196 -11.82 -15.27 -9.83
CA ASP A 196 -11.97 -14.96 -11.26
C ASP A 196 -10.69 -14.27 -11.75
N ALA A 197 -9.69 -15.03 -12.19
CA ALA A 197 -8.38 -14.46 -12.50
C ALA A 197 -8.31 -13.79 -13.87
N ASP A 198 -9.18 -14.18 -14.81
CA ASP A 198 -9.24 -13.54 -16.13
C ASP A 198 -10.17 -12.31 -16.18
N GLY A 199 -11.03 -12.16 -15.17
CA GLY A 199 -11.91 -11.02 -14.93
C GLY A 199 -13.16 -11.02 -15.81
N ASP A 200 -13.59 -12.18 -16.31
CA ASP A 200 -14.78 -12.32 -17.16
C ASP A 200 -16.10 -12.52 -16.38
N GLY A 201 -16.00 -12.72 -15.08
CA GLY A 201 -17.12 -12.96 -14.16
C GLY A 201 -17.47 -14.42 -13.97
N ILE A 202 -16.66 -15.35 -14.47
CA ILE A 202 -16.71 -16.80 -14.28
C ILE A 202 -15.42 -17.18 -13.56
N ILE A 203 -15.52 -18.09 -12.59
CA ILE A 203 -14.38 -18.53 -11.77
C ILE A 203 -13.74 -19.83 -12.29
N ASP A 204 -14.46 -20.59 -13.12
CA ASP A 204 -13.92 -21.69 -13.93
C ASP A 204 -13.12 -21.08 -15.09
N ASP A 205 -11.83 -20.81 -14.86
CA ASP A 205 -10.94 -20.07 -15.77
C ASP A 205 -10.52 -20.93 -16.97
N ASP A 206 -10.43 -22.26 -16.79
CA ASP A 206 -10.02 -23.21 -17.83
C ASP A 206 -11.20 -23.82 -18.63
N GLY A 207 -12.41 -23.79 -18.04
CA GLY A 207 -13.69 -24.16 -18.64
C GLY A 207 -14.07 -25.64 -18.50
N ASP A 208 -13.39 -26.42 -17.66
CA ASP A 208 -13.57 -27.86 -17.58
C ASP A 208 -14.85 -28.27 -16.83
N CYS A 209 -15.23 -27.55 -15.77
CA CYS A 209 -16.52 -27.69 -15.10
C CYS A 209 -17.65 -27.30 -16.05
N LEU A 210 -17.49 -26.21 -16.79
CA LEU A 210 -18.43 -25.77 -17.82
C LEU A 210 -18.57 -26.79 -18.95
N SER A 211 -17.55 -27.64 -19.16
CA SER A 211 -17.58 -28.77 -20.12
C SER A 211 -18.35 -30.00 -19.60
N LEU A 212 -18.72 -30.04 -18.33
CA LEU A 212 -19.51 -31.13 -17.78
C LEU A 212 -20.98 -31.09 -18.22
N ASN A 213 -21.63 -32.24 -18.09
CA ASN A 213 -23.08 -32.29 -18.17
C ASN A 213 -23.71 -31.47 -17.02
N ALA A 214 -24.75 -30.68 -17.31
CA ALA A 214 -25.39 -29.76 -16.34
C ALA A 214 -25.91 -30.38 -15.03
N SER A 215 -25.97 -31.71 -14.91
CA SER A 215 -26.28 -32.40 -13.64
C SER A 215 -25.09 -32.63 -12.73
N SER A 216 -23.88 -32.33 -13.21
CA SER A 216 -22.60 -32.59 -12.56
C SER A 216 -21.79 -31.31 -12.33
N GLN A 217 -22.32 -30.17 -12.78
CA GLN A 217 -21.72 -28.84 -12.58
C GLN A 217 -21.98 -28.28 -11.19
N ASP A 218 -22.92 -28.83 -10.43
CA ASP A 218 -23.27 -28.42 -9.06
C ASP A 218 -22.96 -29.62 -8.17
N SER A 219 -21.66 -29.84 -7.98
CA SER A 219 -21.07 -30.98 -7.29
C SER A 219 -21.26 -30.87 -5.77
N ASN A 220 -21.19 -29.64 -5.22
CA ASN A 220 -21.43 -29.35 -3.82
C ASN A 220 -22.93 -29.20 -3.46
N GLY A 221 -23.80 -28.99 -4.46
CA GLY A 221 -25.25 -28.92 -4.28
C GLY A 221 -25.76 -27.59 -3.70
N ASP A 222 -24.96 -26.52 -3.77
CA ASP A 222 -25.32 -25.18 -3.30
C ASP A 222 -26.32 -24.47 -4.25
N GLY A 223 -26.47 -25.00 -5.47
CA GLY A 223 -27.38 -24.49 -6.50
C GLY A 223 -26.77 -23.49 -7.48
N THR A 224 -25.45 -23.27 -7.42
CA THR A 224 -24.64 -22.43 -8.30
C THR A 224 -23.75 -23.32 -9.17
N PRO A 225 -24.14 -23.64 -10.41
CA PRO A 225 -23.32 -24.52 -11.26
C PRO A 225 -21.96 -23.89 -11.58
N CYS A 226 -20.88 -24.65 -11.40
CA CYS A 226 -19.49 -24.22 -11.52
C CYS A 226 -19.23 -22.97 -10.66
N GLY A 227 -19.74 -23.04 -9.42
CA GLY A 227 -19.54 -22.06 -8.37
C GLY A 227 -18.36 -22.42 -7.47
N PRO A 228 -18.02 -21.57 -6.49
CA PRO A 228 -16.90 -21.84 -5.59
C PRO A 228 -17.04 -23.19 -4.88
N GLY A 229 -15.94 -23.95 -4.85
CA GLY A 229 -15.88 -25.29 -4.26
C GLY A 229 -16.58 -26.38 -5.07
N ASP A 230 -17.09 -26.09 -6.28
CA ASP A 230 -17.39 -27.15 -7.24
C ASP A 230 -16.11 -27.75 -7.81
N HIS A 231 -16.14 -29.04 -8.15
CA HIS A 231 -15.05 -29.67 -8.90
C HIS A 231 -14.83 -28.95 -10.25
N GLY A 232 -13.57 -28.62 -10.56
CA GLY A 232 -13.18 -27.91 -11.79
C GLY A 232 -13.32 -26.39 -11.75
N VAL A 233 -13.14 -25.77 -10.60
CA VAL A 233 -13.31 -24.31 -10.44
C VAL A 233 -12.14 -23.66 -9.72
N ASP A 234 -11.61 -24.31 -8.70
CA ASP A 234 -10.50 -23.82 -7.89
C ASP A 234 -9.45 -24.92 -7.71
N GLU A 235 -9.14 -25.60 -8.82
CA GLU A 235 -8.22 -26.72 -8.88
C GLU A 235 -6.87 -26.41 -9.52
N ASP A 236 -5.94 -27.33 -9.37
CA ASP A 236 -4.56 -27.22 -9.85
C ASP A 236 -3.83 -25.87 -9.70
N ILE A 237 -3.92 -25.32 -8.49
CA ILE A 237 -3.17 -24.11 -8.12
C ILE A 237 -1.65 -24.28 -8.27
N SER A 238 -0.98 -23.18 -8.65
CA SER A 238 0.44 -23.25 -8.92
C SER A 238 1.31 -23.55 -7.69
N GLU A 239 2.05 -24.66 -7.69
CA GLU A 239 2.99 -24.96 -6.59
C GLU A 239 4.18 -23.99 -6.54
N GLN A 240 4.51 -23.38 -7.68
CA GLN A 240 5.52 -22.32 -7.71
C GLN A 240 5.03 -21.11 -6.91
N TRP A 241 3.75 -20.76 -7.03
CA TRP A 241 3.15 -19.69 -6.24
C TRP A 241 3.15 -20.02 -4.74
N ILE A 242 2.73 -21.23 -4.34
CA ILE A 242 2.85 -21.69 -2.93
C ILE A 242 4.30 -21.59 -2.42
N THR A 243 5.26 -22.01 -3.26
CA THR A 243 6.68 -21.95 -2.93
C THR A 243 7.15 -20.51 -2.74
N ASP A 244 6.69 -19.58 -3.57
CA ASP A 244 7.03 -18.16 -3.46
C ASP A 244 6.41 -17.50 -2.24
N LEU A 245 5.17 -17.85 -1.86
CA LEU A 245 4.55 -17.42 -0.60
C LEU A 245 5.40 -17.84 0.60
N VAL A 246 5.75 -19.13 0.72
CA VAL A 246 6.59 -19.64 1.83
C VAL A 246 8.00 -19.02 1.82
N ASN A 247 8.53 -18.69 0.65
CA ASN A 247 9.86 -18.08 0.55
C ASN A 247 9.88 -16.60 0.93
N THR A 248 8.74 -15.92 0.89
CA THR A 248 8.61 -14.46 1.06
C THR A 248 7.79 -14.05 2.27
N ARG A 249 7.32 -15.00 3.09
CA ARG A 249 6.50 -14.77 4.28
C ARG A 249 7.02 -15.54 5.49
N GLU A 250 6.57 -15.11 6.66
CA GLU A 250 6.63 -15.89 7.88
C GLU A 250 5.21 -16.18 8.35
N ILE A 251 4.79 -17.43 8.25
CA ILE A 251 3.41 -17.83 8.47
C ILE A 251 3.34 -18.56 9.81
N TYR A 252 2.56 -18.01 10.74
CA TYR A 252 2.29 -18.56 12.06
C TYR A 252 0.90 -19.19 12.04
N LEU A 253 0.84 -20.51 12.18
CA LEU A 253 -0.40 -21.27 12.10
C LEU A 253 -0.73 -21.90 13.46
N ILE A 254 -1.85 -21.50 14.05
CA ILE A 254 -2.40 -22.03 15.30
C ILE A 254 -3.78 -22.66 14.99
N PRO A 255 -3.85 -23.95 14.62
CA PRO A 255 -5.13 -24.57 14.28
C PRO A 255 -6.12 -24.62 15.45
N MET A 256 -5.64 -24.93 16.66
CA MET A 256 -6.48 -25.13 17.84
C MET A 256 -6.01 -24.27 19.01
N LEU A 257 -6.60 -23.08 19.14
CA LEU A 257 -6.33 -22.20 20.28
C LEU A 257 -6.95 -22.73 21.58
N ASN A 258 -8.25 -23.05 21.58
CA ASN A 258 -9.00 -23.51 22.75
C ASN A 258 -8.99 -25.05 22.91
N VAL A 259 -7.80 -25.61 23.14
CA VAL A 259 -7.60 -27.06 23.29
C VAL A 259 -8.49 -27.65 24.37
N ASP A 260 -8.57 -26.99 25.52
CA ASP A 260 -9.30 -27.49 26.67
C ASP A 260 -10.79 -27.60 26.37
N GLY A 261 -11.35 -26.52 25.80
CA GLY A 261 -12.74 -26.47 25.40
C GLY A 261 -13.09 -27.51 24.33
N VAL A 262 -12.29 -27.66 23.26
CA VAL A 262 -12.55 -28.68 22.20
C VAL A 262 -12.60 -30.08 22.79
N ARG A 263 -11.63 -30.42 23.65
CA ARG A 263 -11.60 -31.74 24.29
C ARG A 263 -12.84 -31.96 25.15
N TYR A 264 -13.29 -30.96 25.89
CA TYR A 264 -14.51 -31.10 26.69
C TYR A 264 -15.75 -31.26 25.82
N ASP A 265 -15.87 -30.47 24.75
CA ASP A 265 -16.98 -30.55 23.82
C ASP A 265 -17.09 -31.94 23.17
N ARG A 266 -15.96 -32.46 22.67
CA ARG A 266 -15.83 -33.76 22.03
C ARG A 266 -15.96 -34.95 22.96
N GLU A 267 -15.28 -34.92 24.10
CA GLU A 267 -15.15 -36.10 24.96
C GLU A 267 -16.30 -36.21 25.98
N VAL A 268 -16.93 -35.09 26.34
CA VAL A 268 -17.88 -35.02 27.47
C VAL A 268 -19.23 -34.39 27.09
N TYR A 269 -19.25 -33.20 26.48
CA TYR A 269 -20.47 -32.41 26.32
C TYR A 269 -21.36 -32.91 25.18
N CYS A 270 -20.85 -32.92 23.95
CA CYS A 270 -21.57 -33.36 22.74
C CYS A 270 -21.24 -34.80 22.37
N GLY A 271 -19.99 -35.23 22.57
CA GLY A 271 -19.49 -36.54 22.15
C GLY A 271 -18.90 -36.51 20.73
N GLU A 272 -18.16 -37.57 20.37
CA GLU A 272 -17.46 -37.67 19.08
C GLU A 272 -18.38 -37.68 17.85
N THR A 273 -19.69 -37.88 18.01
CA THR A 273 -20.69 -37.85 16.92
C THR A 273 -21.59 -36.63 17.02
N ALA A 274 -21.02 -35.48 17.39
CA ALA A 274 -21.75 -34.25 17.70
C ALA A 274 -22.66 -33.77 16.57
N TRP A 275 -22.34 -34.08 15.31
CA TRP A 275 -23.19 -33.80 14.15
C TRP A 275 -24.57 -34.49 14.21
N GLU A 276 -24.72 -35.61 14.94
CA GLU A 276 -26.01 -36.32 15.03
C GLU A 276 -26.96 -35.71 16.09
N ASN A 277 -26.41 -35.20 17.20
CA ASN A 277 -27.17 -34.79 18.39
C ASN A 277 -27.04 -33.32 18.75
N CYS A 278 -25.98 -32.66 18.28
CA CYS A 278 -25.56 -31.32 18.68
C CYS A 278 -25.04 -30.46 17.51
N ALA A 279 -25.42 -30.71 16.26
CA ALA A 279 -24.89 -29.98 15.08
C ALA A 279 -24.83 -28.45 15.22
N LYS A 280 -25.84 -27.82 15.84
CA LYS A 280 -25.93 -26.35 16.04
C LYS A 280 -25.87 -25.92 17.52
N SER A 281 -25.30 -26.74 18.39
CA SER A 281 -25.09 -26.43 19.81
C SER A 281 -23.76 -27.00 20.27
N GLY A 282 -23.29 -26.66 21.46
CA GLY A 282 -22.07 -27.26 21.99
C GLY A 282 -21.43 -26.34 23.03
N TRP A 283 -20.35 -26.83 23.63
CA TRP A 283 -19.52 -26.05 24.51
C TRP A 283 -18.79 -24.97 23.73
N ARG A 284 -18.77 -23.74 24.24
CA ARG A 284 -18.20 -22.58 23.51
C ARG A 284 -16.88 -22.10 24.11
N LYS A 285 -16.88 -21.90 25.43
CA LYS A 285 -15.84 -21.17 26.17
C LYS A 285 -14.59 -22.01 26.40
N ASN A 286 -13.56 -21.45 27.03
CA ASN A 286 -12.51 -22.26 27.65
C ASN A 286 -13.05 -22.96 28.92
N LEU A 287 -12.17 -23.54 29.74
CA LEU A 287 -12.55 -24.28 30.95
C LEU A 287 -12.06 -23.63 32.26
N ARG A 288 -11.98 -22.30 32.29
CA ARG A 288 -11.69 -21.58 33.54
C ARG A 288 -12.71 -21.92 34.62
N ASP A 289 -12.26 -22.38 35.77
CA ASP A 289 -13.13 -22.52 36.94
C ASP A 289 -13.52 -21.13 37.47
N ASN A 290 -14.80 -20.82 37.37
CA ASN A 290 -15.38 -19.59 37.90
C ASN A 290 -16.15 -19.82 39.21
N THR A 291 -16.23 -21.08 39.65
CA THR A 291 -16.96 -21.44 40.86
C THR A 291 -16.10 -21.15 42.09
N LEU A 292 -16.60 -20.30 42.99
CA LEU A 292 -15.89 -19.96 44.24
C LEU A 292 -15.88 -21.11 45.28
N THR A 293 -16.24 -22.33 44.86
CA THR A 293 -16.22 -23.57 45.65
C THR A 293 -14.81 -23.93 46.12
N ASP A 294 -13.80 -23.45 45.38
CA ASP A 294 -12.38 -23.67 45.62
C ASP A 294 -11.65 -22.62 46.47
N ALA A 295 -12.39 -21.69 47.09
CA ALA A 295 -11.85 -20.71 48.04
C ALA A 295 -11.28 -21.32 49.36
N GLY A 296 -11.08 -22.63 49.42
CA GLY A 296 -10.40 -23.34 50.50
C GLY A 296 -8.87 -23.26 50.40
N PRO A 297 -8.12 -23.56 51.49
CA PRO A 297 -6.66 -23.53 51.48
C PRO A 297 -5.99 -24.64 50.65
N ILE A 298 -6.77 -25.51 49.99
CA ILE A 298 -6.31 -26.58 49.10
C ILE A 298 -7.23 -26.50 47.87
N PRO A 299 -6.69 -26.16 46.68
CA PRO A 299 -7.46 -26.20 45.43
C PRO A 299 -8.02 -27.60 45.20
N ASN A 300 -9.28 -27.71 44.78
CA ASN A 300 -9.87 -28.98 44.39
C ASN A 300 -9.45 -29.32 42.97
N LEU A 301 -8.28 -29.93 42.85
CA LEU A 301 -7.74 -30.43 41.58
C LEU A 301 -8.60 -31.53 40.90
N ASN A 302 -9.80 -31.83 41.40
CA ASN A 302 -10.75 -32.78 40.82
C ASN A 302 -12.19 -32.20 40.81
N GLU A 303 -12.35 -30.88 40.71
CA GLU A 303 -13.66 -30.30 40.39
C GLU A 303 -14.05 -30.68 38.96
N ASP A 304 -15.27 -31.18 38.77
CA ASP A 304 -15.83 -31.42 37.44
C ASP A 304 -16.29 -30.07 36.87
N VAL A 305 -16.17 -29.88 35.56
CA VAL A 305 -16.62 -28.65 34.87
C VAL A 305 -18.10 -28.38 35.17
N ASP A 306 -18.41 -27.16 35.66
CA ASP A 306 -19.78 -26.67 35.81
C ASP A 306 -20.24 -25.96 34.54
N ASP A 307 -21.01 -26.68 33.73
CA ASP A 307 -21.61 -26.19 32.48
C ASP A 307 -22.42 -24.88 32.63
N ALA A 308 -22.83 -24.51 33.85
CA ALA A 308 -23.59 -23.29 34.10
C ALA A 308 -22.72 -22.04 34.34
N CYS A 309 -21.42 -22.19 34.58
CA CYS A 309 -20.60 -21.14 35.18
C CYS A 309 -19.18 -21.07 34.61
N ASP A 310 -18.57 -22.22 34.36
CA ASP A 310 -17.17 -22.29 33.97
C ASP A 310 -16.94 -21.77 32.56
N GLY A 311 -15.72 -21.33 32.34
CA GLY A 311 -15.23 -20.83 31.07
C GLY A 311 -15.43 -19.34 30.86
N VAL A 312 -14.52 -18.78 30.08
CA VAL A 312 -14.52 -17.44 29.50
C VAL A 312 -14.62 -17.56 27.98
N ASP A 313 -15.40 -16.70 27.37
CA ASP A 313 -15.44 -16.55 25.91
C ASP A 313 -14.15 -15.87 25.46
N LEU A 314 -13.26 -16.64 24.82
CA LEU A 314 -11.96 -16.14 24.38
C LEU A 314 -12.11 -14.99 23.39
N ASN A 315 -13.15 -14.99 22.54
CA ASN A 315 -13.40 -13.92 21.58
C ASN A 315 -14.19 -12.73 22.19
N ARG A 316 -14.22 -12.62 23.52
CA ARG A 316 -14.65 -11.44 24.30
C ARG A 316 -13.59 -11.01 25.31
N ASN A 317 -12.41 -11.63 25.24
CA ASN A 317 -11.36 -11.49 26.24
C ASN A 317 -10.13 -10.77 25.69
N TYR A 318 -10.22 -10.01 24.61
CA TYR A 318 -9.15 -9.11 24.16
C TYR A 318 -9.36 -7.69 24.70
N GLN A 319 -8.28 -6.90 24.83
CA GLN A 319 -8.28 -5.67 25.61
C GLN A 319 -8.94 -4.47 24.91
N TYR A 320 -8.95 -4.45 23.57
CA TYR A 320 -9.48 -3.31 22.81
C TYR A 320 -11.00 -3.20 23.01
N GLU A 321 -11.45 -2.05 23.50
CA GLU A 321 -12.86 -1.77 23.81
C GLU A 321 -13.51 -2.83 24.73
N TRP A 322 -12.70 -3.45 25.60
CA TRP A 322 -13.15 -4.54 26.46
C TRP A 322 -14.23 -4.09 27.44
N GLY A 323 -15.37 -4.80 27.45
CA GLY A 323 -16.45 -4.52 28.40
C GLY A 323 -17.17 -3.17 28.23
N ALA A 324 -16.91 -2.43 27.14
CA ALA A 324 -17.52 -1.14 26.85
C ALA A 324 -19.07 -1.24 26.82
N PRO A 325 -19.80 -0.30 27.44
CA PRO A 325 -21.26 -0.34 27.54
C PRO A 325 -21.91 0.18 26.25
N LEU A 326 -21.78 -0.56 25.17
CA LEU A 326 -22.56 -0.36 23.96
C LEU A 326 -23.74 -1.34 23.97
N GLY A 327 -24.81 -1.06 23.25
CA GLY A 327 -26.03 -1.88 23.21
C GLY A 327 -25.84 -3.35 22.76
N ALA A 328 -24.59 -3.79 22.62
CA ALA A 328 -24.12 -5.16 22.67
C ALA A 328 -24.53 -5.86 23.97
N THR A 329 -24.60 -7.18 23.95
CA THR A 329 -24.89 -8.01 25.12
C THR A 329 -23.75 -8.01 26.14
N GLY A 330 -23.39 -6.85 26.68
CA GLY A 330 -22.91 -6.80 28.05
C GLY A 330 -24.11 -7.16 28.93
N PRO A 331 -24.05 -8.19 29.78
CA PRO A 331 -25.07 -8.31 30.81
C PRO A 331 -25.07 -6.98 31.59
N LEU A 332 -26.27 -6.44 31.86
CA LEU A 332 -26.54 -5.24 32.67
C LEU A 332 -25.91 -5.27 34.10
N ILE A 333 -25.18 -6.35 34.38
CA ILE A 333 -24.34 -6.70 35.50
C ILE A 333 -23.15 -7.42 34.85
N PRO A 334 -21.88 -6.98 34.97
CA PRO A 334 -20.71 -7.73 34.51
C PRO A 334 -20.91 -9.20 34.86
N GLY A 335 -20.77 -10.12 33.90
CA GLY A 335 -21.33 -11.45 33.99
C GLY A 335 -20.99 -12.14 35.31
N ASP A 336 -21.92 -12.17 36.26
CA ASP A 336 -21.76 -12.98 37.46
C ASP A 336 -21.92 -14.44 37.04
N CYS A 337 -20.87 -15.24 37.23
CA CYS A 337 -21.03 -16.69 37.34
C CYS A 337 -21.78 -16.95 38.66
N ILE A 338 -23.10 -17.12 38.58
CA ILE A 338 -23.93 -17.56 39.70
C ILE A 338 -24.23 -19.04 39.51
N ALA A 339 -23.54 -19.89 40.26
CA ALA A 339 -23.84 -21.33 40.31
C ALA A 339 -25.36 -21.55 40.52
N GLY A 340 -26.01 -22.22 39.56
CA GLY A 340 -27.46 -22.45 39.55
C GLY A 340 -28.31 -21.48 38.72
N THR A 341 -27.72 -20.58 37.93
CA THR A 341 -28.41 -19.83 36.86
C THR A 341 -28.07 -20.37 35.46
N THR A 342 -28.60 -19.76 34.39
CA THR A 342 -28.25 -20.11 33.00
C THR A 342 -26.83 -19.66 32.64
N ASN A 343 -26.06 -20.53 31.96
CA ASN A 343 -24.72 -20.23 31.45
C ASN A 343 -24.73 -18.96 30.60
N ASN A 344 -23.75 -18.08 30.84
CA ASN A 344 -23.45 -16.97 29.95
C ASN A 344 -22.35 -17.41 28.98
N ASP A 345 -22.75 -17.77 27.76
CA ASP A 345 -21.86 -18.20 26.68
C ASP A 345 -20.89 -17.10 26.22
N VAL A 346 -21.16 -15.83 26.56
CA VAL A 346 -20.37 -14.66 26.15
C VAL A 346 -19.71 -13.96 27.35
N TYR A 347 -19.37 -14.70 28.41
CA TYR A 347 -18.67 -14.13 29.56
C TYR A 347 -17.26 -13.65 29.15
N ASN A 348 -16.99 -12.36 29.33
CA ASN A 348 -15.78 -11.65 28.86
C ASN A 348 -14.56 -11.80 29.78
N GLY A 349 -14.70 -12.51 30.89
CA GLY A 349 -13.64 -12.73 31.88
C GLY A 349 -13.69 -11.76 33.06
N PRO A 350 -12.79 -11.94 34.04
CA PRO A 350 -12.69 -11.07 35.21
C PRO A 350 -12.17 -9.68 34.85
N VAL A 351 -12.57 -8.69 35.64
CA VAL A 351 -11.98 -7.34 35.62
C VAL A 351 -10.56 -7.37 36.13
N ASP A 352 -9.69 -6.52 35.57
CA ASP A 352 -8.39 -6.24 36.16
C ASP A 352 -8.55 -5.25 37.34
N THR A 353 -7.63 -5.35 38.30
CA THR A 353 -7.56 -4.46 39.48
C THR A 353 -6.11 -4.06 39.78
N ASN A 354 -5.21 -4.25 38.82
CA ASN A 354 -3.84 -3.78 38.93
C ASN A 354 -3.80 -2.25 38.80
N ASP A 355 -2.74 -1.69 39.38
CA ASP A 355 -2.39 -0.27 39.41
C ASP A 355 -0.96 -0.25 38.85
N ASP A 356 -0.89 -0.22 37.52
CA ASP A 356 0.26 -0.47 36.67
C ASP A 356 1.24 0.70 36.71
N ASP A 357 0.75 1.92 36.93
CA ASP A 357 1.56 3.14 37.02
C ASP A 357 1.85 3.59 38.47
N ASN A 358 1.17 2.98 39.46
CA ASN A 358 1.27 3.24 40.89
C ASN A 358 0.80 4.63 41.35
N ASP A 359 -0.13 5.24 40.64
CA ASP A 359 -0.76 6.49 41.04
C ASP A 359 -1.89 6.29 42.09
N GLY A 360 -2.40 5.05 42.19
CA GLY A 360 -3.42 4.60 43.14
C GLY A 360 -4.87 4.90 42.75
N ILE A 361 -5.10 5.23 41.48
CA ILE A 361 -6.36 5.15 40.77
C ILE A 361 -6.37 3.75 40.07
N TYR A 362 -7.51 3.31 39.55
CA TYR A 362 -7.66 2.00 38.90
C TYR A 362 -8.70 2.14 37.79
N ASN A 363 -8.60 1.36 36.70
CA ASN A 363 -9.60 1.31 35.63
C ASN A 363 -9.78 2.65 34.91
N GLU A 364 -8.69 3.19 34.39
CA GLU A 364 -8.60 4.56 33.87
C GLU A 364 -8.69 4.63 32.36
N ASP A 365 -7.73 4.02 31.67
CA ASP A 365 -7.60 4.13 30.22
C ASP A 365 -7.85 2.77 29.57
N ALA A 366 -8.70 2.76 28.55
CA ALA A 366 -8.88 1.57 27.72
C ALA A 366 -7.69 1.46 26.78
N VAL A 367 -7.43 0.26 26.23
CA VAL A 367 -6.39 0.10 25.21
C VAL A 367 -6.95 0.59 23.88
N ASP A 368 -7.02 1.91 23.69
CA ASP A 368 -7.61 2.60 22.54
C ASP A 368 -6.78 3.81 22.05
N GLY A 369 -5.70 4.15 22.75
CA GLY A 369 -4.78 5.24 22.45
C GLY A 369 -5.23 6.60 22.99
N ASP A 370 -6.32 6.67 23.76
CA ASP A 370 -6.85 7.90 24.35
C ASP A 370 -6.48 8.03 25.85
N ASP A 371 -5.96 9.20 26.23
CA ASP A 371 -5.72 9.63 27.62
C ASP A 371 -7.06 10.08 28.24
N ASN A 372 -7.80 9.15 28.87
CA ASN A 372 -9.18 9.39 29.30
C ASN A 372 -9.25 10.20 30.60
N ASP A 373 -8.19 10.19 31.40
CA ASP A 373 -8.12 10.80 32.72
C ASP A 373 -7.32 12.15 32.72
N GLY A 374 -6.48 12.36 31.71
CA GLY A 374 -5.75 13.59 31.43
C GLY A 374 -4.42 13.73 32.17
N ASP A 375 -3.83 12.65 32.66
CA ASP A 375 -2.56 12.65 33.39
C ASP A 375 -1.32 12.65 32.47
N GLY A 376 -1.53 12.38 31.18
CA GLY A 376 -0.53 12.38 30.11
C GLY A 376 0.14 11.03 29.86
N LEU A 377 -0.38 9.98 30.47
CA LEU A 377 -0.15 8.57 30.16
C LEU A 377 -1.30 8.08 29.23
N ILE A 378 -1.11 6.97 28.51
CA ILE A 378 -2.14 6.39 27.63
C ILE A 378 -2.17 4.86 27.77
N ASP A 379 -3.36 4.27 27.75
CA ASP A 379 -3.57 2.83 27.80
C ASP A 379 -3.07 2.16 29.11
N GLU A 380 -3.15 2.85 30.25
CA GLU A 380 -2.86 2.30 31.58
C GLU A 380 -4.11 1.85 32.36
N ASP A 381 -3.91 0.86 33.23
CA ASP A 381 -4.92 0.40 34.19
C ASP A 381 -6.23 -0.03 33.52
N TRP A 382 -6.16 -0.71 32.37
CA TRP A 382 -7.35 -1.12 31.62
C TRP A 382 -8.26 -2.07 32.40
N VAL A 383 -9.57 -2.01 32.12
CA VAL A 383 -10.62 -2.65 32.94
C VAL A 383 -10.62 -4.19 32.90
N GLY A 384 -10.00 -4.79 31.89
CA GLY A 384 -9.88 -6.24 31.72
C GLY A 384 -9.44 -6.65 30.31
N GLY A 385 -9.58 -7.93 29.99
CA GLY A 385 -9.03 -8.51 28.76
C GLY A 385 -7.66 -9.17 28.98
N ASN A 386 -7.31 -10.07 28.09
CA ASN A 386 -6.15 -10.96 28.10
C ASN A 386 -5.92 -11.65 29.46
N THR A 387 -6.98 -12.19 30.05
CA THR A 387 -6.92 -12.86 31.37
C THR A 387 -6.77 -14.37 31.29
N GLU A 388 -7.05 -14.96 30.12
CA GLU A 388 -6.99 -16.39 29.86
C GLU A 388 -5.63 -16.82 29.29
N PRO A 389 -5.14 -18.03 29.59
CA PRO A 389 -3.84 -18.51 29.09
C PRO A 389 -3.80 -18.54 27.55
N GLU A 390 -4.94 -18.81 26.91
CA GLU A 390 -5.08 -18.84 25.46
C GLU A 390 -4.96 -17.43 24.84
N THR A 391 -5.68 -16.43 25.37
CA THR A 391 -5.59 -15.04 24.87
C THR A 391 -4.25 -14.40 25.22
N LYS A 392 -3.65 -14.73 26.37
CA LYS A 392 -2.28 -14.32 26.71
C LYS A 392 -1.24 -14.88 25.77
N MET A 393 -1.42 -16.11 25.27
CA MET A 393 -0.54 -16.67 24.26
C MET A 393 -0.58 -15.84 22.98
N ILE A 394 -1.76 -15.47 22.50
CA ILE A 394 -1.91 -14.60 21.32
C ILE A 394 -1.30 -13.22 21.58
N GLN A 395 -1.60 -12.62 22.73
CA GLN A 395 -1.06 -11.32 23.12
C GLN A 395 0.47 -11.32 23.08
N ASP A 396 1.07 -12.26 23.81
CA ASP A 396 2.52 -12.33 23.92
C ASP A 396 3.18 -12.77 22.60
N LEU A 397 2.53 -13.60 21.77
CA LEU A 397 3.03 -13.94 20.44
C LEU A 397 3.05 -12.72 19.52
N THR A 398 1.99 -11.90 19.57
CA THR A 398 1.83 -10.69 18.73
C THR A 398 2.79 -9.59 19.15
N GLU A 399 2.86 -9.27 20.44
CA GLU A 399 3.69 -8.18 20.95
C GLU A 399 5.19 -8.51 20.93
N MET A 400 5.56 -9.79 20.95
CA MET A 400 6.96 -10.23 20.88
C MET A 400 7.43 -10.48 19.44
N ASN A 401 6.52 -10.45 18.46
CA ASN A 401 6.83 -10.45 17.05
C ASN A 401 7.22 -9.01 16.66
N ASP A 402 8.47 -8.64 16.94
CA ASP A 402 9.12 -7.35 16.61
C ASP A 402 10.49 -7.62 15.97
N ASP A 403 10.46 -8.19 14.78
CA ASP A 403 11.61 -8.61 13.99
C ASP A 403 12.51 -7.42 13.61
N ASN A 404 11.93 -6.24 13.38
CA ASN A 404 12.67 -5.06 12.98
C ASN A 404 13.15 -4.18 14.16
N GLY A 405 12.61 -4.41 15.36
CA GLY A 405 13.00 -3.75 16.61
C GLY A 405 12.45 -2.32 16.76
N ASP A 406 11.33 -1.99 16.09
CA ASP A 406 10.67 -0.69 16.20
C ASP A 406 9.55 -0.66 17.26
N GLY A 407 9.33 -1.79 17.94
CA GLY A 407 8.36 -1.92 19.02
C GLY A 407 6.93 -2.16 18.56
N ALA A 408 6.71 -2.45 17.27
CA ALA A 408 5.40 -2.77 16.70
C ALA A 408 5.38 -4.19 16.12
N SER A 409 4.19 -4.78 16.03
CA SER A 409 4.04 -6.13 15.50
C SER A 409 4.30 -6.21 13.98
N GLU A 410 5.02 -7.24 13.51
CA GLU A 410 5.13 -7.53 12.08
C GLU A 410 3.93 -8.24 11.47
N PHE A 411 2.98 -8.74 12.27
CA PHE A 411 1.74 -9.32 11.76
C PHE A 411 0.92 -8.27 11.01
N LYS A 412 1.11 -8.19 9.68
CA LYS A 412 0.40 -7.23 8.82
C LYS A 412 -1.02 -7.69 8.51
N VAL A 413 -1.19 -9.00 8.44
CA VAL A 413 -2.47 -9.65 8.21
C VAL A 413 -2.67 -10.73 9.25
N VAL A 414 -3.90 -10.82 9.75
CA VAL A 414 -4.31 -11.83 10.72
C VAL A 414 -5.63 -12.43 10.26
N PHE A 415 -5.74 -13.76 10.31
CA PHE A 415 -6.94 -14.45 9.85
C PHE A 415 -7.45 -15.41 10.92
N ASN A 416 -8.74 -15.31 11.21
CA ASN A 416 -9.36 -16.01 12.32
C ASN A 416 -10.53 -16.87 11.84
N TRP A 417 -10.43 -18.18 12.02
CA TRP A 417 -11.52 -19.09 11.65
C TRP A 417 -12.46 -19.34 12.82
N HIS A 418 -13.75 -19.24 12.50
CA HIS A 418 -14.89 -19.53 13.34
C HIS A 418 -15.88 -20.41 12.55
N SER A 419 -16.95 -20.84 13.20
CA SER A 419 -18.13 -21.38 12.51
C SER A 419 -19.37 -21.04 13.34
N PHE A 420 -20.53 -20.76 12.78
CA PHE A 420 -20.92 -20.92 11.39
C PHE A 420 -21.70 -19.69 10.93
N SER A 421 -21.84 -19.50 9.61
CA SER A 421 -22.86 -18.67 8.92
C SER A 421 -22.49 -18.36 7.46
N GLU A 422 -21.35 -18.84 6.94
CA GLU A 422 -20.82 -18.50 5.61
C GLU A 422 -20.60 -17.00 5.47
N LEU A 423 -19.88 -16.43 6.45
CA LEU A 423 -19.60 -14.99 6.53
C LEU A 423 -18.11 -14.69 6.52
N ILE A 424 -17.77 -13.55 5.94
CA ILE A 424 -16.47 -12.90 6.06
C ILE A 424 -16.71 -11.61 6.85
N LEU A 425 -16.11 -11.52 8.04
CA LEU A 425 -16.32 -10.43 8.98
C LEU A 425 -15.07 -9.57 9.09
N TYR A 426 -15.21 -8.27 8.91
CA TYR A 426 -14.15 -7.28 9.16
C TYR A 426 -14.52 -6.33 10.32
N PRO A 427 -13.54 -5.69 10.98
CA PRO A 427 -13.77 -4.72 12.03
C PRO A 427 -14.60 -3.51 11.57
N TRP A 428 -15.31 -2.83 12.45
CA TRP A 428 -15.38 -3.04 13.90
C TRP A 428 -16.53 -3.95 14.33
N GLY A 429 -16.32 -4.71 15.39
CA GLY A 429 -17.34 -5.43 16.15
C GLY A 429 -17.98 -4.57 17.24
N HIS A 430 -17.20 -3.72 17.94
CA HIS A 430 -17.68 -3.02 19.14
C HIS A 430 -18.72 -1.93 18.86
N CYS A 431 -18.65 -1.27 17.71
CA CYS A 431 -19.53 -0.15 17.37
C CYS A 431 -20.38 -0.42 16.12
N THR A 432 -21.62 0.07 16.14
CA THR A 432 -22.54 0.05 14.99
C THR A 432 -22.48 1.40 14.27
N ASP A 433 -22.63 1.39 12.95
CA ASP A 433 -22.56 2.59 12.08
C ASP A 433 -21.22 3.36 12.18
N CYS A 434 -20.15 2.68 12.59
CA CYS A 434 -18.79 3.22 12.64
C CYS A 434 -17.94 2.58 11.54
N GLN A 435 -17.04 3.36 10.97
CA GLN A 435 -16.12 2.88 9.95
C GLN A 435 -14.70 2.89 10.51
N THR A 436 -13.94 1.88 10.15
CA THR A 436 -12.48 1.84 10.33
C THR A 436 -11.82 2.94 9.49
N PRO A 437 -10.62 3.42 9.85
CA PRO A 437 -9.83 4.30 8.99
C PRO A 437 -9.62 3.75 7.57
N ASP A 438 -9.38 2.44 7.45
CA ASP A 438 -9.12 1.72 6.20
C ASP A 438 -10.37 0.96 5.69
N HIS A 439 -11.57 1.47 5.95
CA HIS A 439 -12.84 0.75 5.70
C HIS A 439 -12.99 0.24 4.27
N ASP A 440 -12.74 1.08 3.27
CA ASP A 440 -12.88 0.67 1.86
C ASP A 440 -11.87 -0.44 1.50
N PHE A 441 -10.71 -0.49 2.17
CA PHE A 441 -9.68 -1.50 1.93
C PHE A 441 -10.07 -2.85 2.54
N LEU A 442 -10.64 -2.83 3.75
CA LEU A 442 -11.18 -4.03 4.38
C LEU A 442 -12.37 -4.60 3.58
N VAL A 443 -13.27 -3.74 3.11
CA VAL A 443 -14.39 -4.17 2.25
C VAL A 443 -13.85 -4.83 0.98
N TYR A 444 -12.87 -4.21 0.30
CA TYR A 444 -12.27 -4.78 -0.90
C TYR A 444 -11.70 -6.18 -0.67
N HIS A 445 -10.85 -6.38 0.34
CA HIS A 445 -10.28 -7.70 0.63
C HIS A 445 -11.36 -8.73 1.01
N GLY A 446 -12.40 -8.31 1.73
CA GLY A 446 -13.54 -9.16 2.04
C GLY A 446 -14.34 -9.56 0.80
N ASP A 447 -14.50 -8.66 -0.17
CA ASP A 447 -15.20 -8.94 -1.43
C ASP A 447 -14.41 -9.92 -2.31
N GLU A 448 -13.07 -9.80 -2.35
CA GLU A 448 -12.22 -10.77 -3.05
C GLU A 448 -12.35 -12.17 -2.45
N MET A 449 -12.32 -12.29 -1.12
CA MET A 449 -12.56 -13.56 -0.43
C MET A 449 -13.99 -14.09 -0.63
N ALA A 450 -14.98 -13.20 -0.77
CA ALA A 450 -16.36 -13.56 -1.07
C ALA A 450 -16.52 -14.14 -2.48
N VAL A 451 -15.78 -13.62 -3.47
CA VAL A 451 -15.72 -14.21 -4.82
C VAL A 451 -15.22 -15.66 -4.77
N MET A 452 -14.19 -15.93 -3.94
CA MET A 452 -13.57 -17.25 -3.80
C MET A 452 -14.42 -18.27 -3.05
N THR A 453 -15.51 -17.87 -2.37
CA THR A 453 -16.25 -18.77 -1.46
C THR A 453 -17.77 -18.65 -1.52
N ASN A 454 -18.29 -17.60 -2.16
CA ASN A 454 -19.69 -17.19 -2.12
C ASN A 454 -20.21 -16.79 -0.72
N TYR A 455 -19.30 -16.57 0.25
CA TYR A 455 -19.67 -16.11 1.59
C TYR A 455 -20.09 -14.63 1.58
N GLU A 456 -20.93 -14.23 2.54
CA GLU A 456 -21.35 -12.83 2.64
C GLU A 456 -20.30 -12.00 3.40
N ASN A 457 -19.76 -10.97 2.75
CA ASN A 457 -18.86 -10.00 3.34
C ASN A 457 -19.64 -8.90 4.08
N ILE A 458 -19.49 -8.82 5.40
CA ILE A 458 -20.16 -7.81 6.23
C ILE A 458 -19.25 -7.30 7.35
N GLN A 459 -19.54 -6.10 7.85
CA GLN A 459 -18.90 -5.63 9.08
C GLN A 459 -19.37 -6.49 10.26
N SER A 460 -18.46 -6.85 11.17
CA SER A 460 -18.76 -7.71 12.33
C SER A 460 -19.97 -7.20 13.14
N SER A 461 -20.07 -5.89 13.37
CA SER A 461 -21.18 -5.29 14.11
C SER A 461 -22.54 -5.32 13.40
N ASP A 462 -22.59 -5.52 12.08
CA ASP A 462 -23.84 -5.68 11.32
C ASP A 462 -24.51 -7.04 11.60
N LEU A 463 -23.72 -8.05 11.97
CA LEU A 463 -24.23 -9.32 12.47
C LEU A 463 -24.81 -9.14 13.88
N TYR A 464 -23.94 -8.73 14.80
CA TYR A 464 -24.30 -8.19 16.12
C TYR A 464 -23.08 -7.52 16.77
N PRO A 465 -23.26 -6.50 17.63
CA PRO A 465 -22.14 -5.84 18.30
C PRO A 465 -21.39 -6.76 19.27
N THR A 466 -20.05 -6.73 19.24
CA THR A 466 -19.13 -7.51 20.07
C THR A 466 -18.05 -6.63 20.67
N THR A 467 -17.73 -6.78 21.96
CA THR A 467 -16.60 -6.06 22.58
C THR A 467 -15.52 -7.03 23.01
N GLY A 468 -14.25 -6.59 22.91
CA GLY A 468 -13.09 -7.41 23.26
C GLY A 468 -12.90 -8.62 22.35
N ASP A 469 -13.26 -8.53 21.07
CA ASP A 469 -12.99 -9.58 20.09
C ASP A 469 -11.59 -9.45 19.47
N PHE A 470 -11.14 -10.56 18.89
CA PHE A 470 -9.79 -10.74 18.37
C PHE A 470 -9.45 -9.77 17.24
N CYS A 471 -10.37 -9.54 16.30
CA CYS A 471 -10.08 -8.69 15.15
C CYS A 471 -10.13 -7.21 15.47
N ASP A 472 -11.02 -6.78 16.36
CA ASP A 472 -10.99 -5.41 16.88
C ASP A 472 -9.66 -5.11 17.58
N TRP A 473 -9.12 -6.05 18.37
CA TRP A 473 -7.82 -5.86 19.03
C TRP A 473 -6.65 -5.83 18.05
N HIS A 474 -6.57 -6.76 17.11
CA HIS A 474 -5.49 -6.76 16.11
C HIS A 474 -5.51 -5.52 15.22
N TYR A 475 -6.69 -5.09 14.76
CA TYR A 475 -6.79 -3.89 13.92
C TYR A 475 -6.57 -2.61 14.74
N GLY A 476 -7.20 -2.49 15.91
CA GLY A 476 -7.16 -1.28 16.72
C GLY A 476 -5.85 -1.01 17.45
N VAL A 477 -5.18 -2.06 17.95
CA VAL A 477 -3.91 -1.92 18.70
C VAL A 477 -2.70 -2.07 17.80
N HIS A 478 -2.75 -3.00 16.83
CA HIS A 478 -1.58 -3.40 16.05
C HIS A 478 -1.62 -2.98 14.57
N ASN A 479 -2.68 -2.32 14.11
CA ASN A 479 -2.90 -1.97 12.69
C ASN A 479 -2.80 -3.20 11.76
N SER A 480 -3.14 -4.38 12.26
CA SER A 480 -3.17 -5.61 11.47
C SER A 480 -4.51 -5.72 10.73
N TYR A 481 -4.47 -6.05 9.45
CA TYR A 481 -5.68 -6.32 8.67
C TYR A 481 -6.25 -7.67 9.12
N CYS A 482 -7.33 -7.64 9.90
CA CYS A 482 -7.92 -8.83 10.49
C CYS A 482 -9.28 -9.16 9.88
N PHE A 483 -9.48 -10.44 9.57
CA PHE A 483 -10.78 -10.97 9.16
C PHE A 483 -11.14 -12.19 10.00
N THR A 484 -12.41 -12.28 10.36
CA THR A 484 -13.02 -13.48 10.95
C THR A 484 -13.89 -14.16 9.92
N MET A 485 -13.63 -15.45 9.66
CA MET A 485 -14.42 -16.25 8.73
C MET A 485 -15.32 -17.21 9.50
N GLU A 486 -16.63 -17.14 9.29
CA GLU A 486 -17.63 -18.03 9.90
C GLU A 486 -17.93 -19.18 8.94
N ILE A 487 -17.20 -20.28 9.04
CA ILE A 487 -17.22 -21.39 8.09
C ILE A 487 -18.52 -22.20 8.20
N GLY A 488 -19.08 -22.57 7.04
CA GLY A 488 -20.16 -23.54 6.94
C GLY A 488 -21.45 -23.10 7.63
N ASN A 489 -22.30 -24.09 7.93
CA ASN A 489 -23.69 -23.91 8.35
C ASN A 489 -24.02 -24.56 9.70
N ASN A 490 -23.08 -25.31 10.28
CA ASN A 490 -23.17 -25.97 11.59
C ASN A 490 -21.85 -25.81 12.37
N PHE A 491 -21.93 -25.95 13.70
CA PHE A 491 -20.72 -26.06 14.54
C PHE A 491 -20.03 -27.42 14.34
N HIS A 492 -20.85 -28.47 14.15
CA HIS A 492 -20.42 -29.83 13.87
C HIS A 492 -21.02 -30.26 12.54
N GLU A 493 -20.25 -30.12 11.46
CA GLU A 493 -20.65 -30.57 10.12
C GLU A 493 -20.67 -32.10 10.05
N HIS A 494 -21.41 -32.63 9.08
CA HIS A 494 -21.39 -34.07 8.87
C HIS A 494 -20.02 -34.47 8.30
N PRO A 495 -19.46 -35.64 8.67
CA PRO A 495 -18.16 -36.08 8.16
C PRO A 495 -18.03 -36.16 6.64
N ASP A 496 -19.17 -36.31 5.94
CA ASP A 496 -19.23 -36.33 4.48
C ASP A 496 -19.03 -34.94 3.84
N ASP A 497 -19.03 -33.86 4.63
CA ASP A 497 -18.92 -32.47 4.15
C ASP A 497 -17.57 -31.81 4.57
N ILE A 498 -16.78 -32.47 5.42
CA ILE A 498 -15.57 -31.85 6.04
C ILE A 498 -14.53 -31.51 4.98
N ASP A 499 -14.23 -32.45 4.10
CA ASP A 499 -13.24 -32.33 3.02
C ASP A 499 -13.59 -31.21 2.04
N HIS A 500 -14.83 -31.21 1.54
CA HIS A 500 -15.35 -30.18 0.63
C HIS A 500 -15.30 -28.79 1.28
N ILE A 501 -15.83 -28.64 2.51
CA ILE A 501 -15.79 -27.35 3.21
C ILE A 501 -14.33 -26.94 3.50
N SER A 502 -13.44 -27.89 3.81
CA SER A 502 -12.03 -27.60 4.00
C SER A 502 -11.37 -27.03 2.74
N VAL A 503 -11.63 -27.60 1.56
CA VAL A 503 -11.09 -27.12 0.28
C VAL A 503 -11.67 -25.76 -0.11
N LEU A 504 -12.98 -25.58 -0.01
CA LEU A 504 -13.67 -24.30 -0.31
C LEU A 504 -13.03 -23.09 0.39
N ASN A 505 -12.50 -23.27 1.60
CA ASN A 505 -11.94 -22.17 2.39
C ASN A 505 -10.42 -21.95 2.15
N MET A 506 -9.80 -22.66 1.20
CA MET A 506 -8.37 -22.51 0.90
C MET A 506 -8.03 -21.23 0.14
N GLY A 507 -8.89 -20.78 -0.78
CA GLY A 507 -8.69 -19.53 -1.51
C GLY A 507 -8.47 -18.32 -0.60
N PRO A 508 -9.41 -18.01 0.30
CA PRO A 508 -9.25 -16.94 1.29
C PRO A 508 -7.99 -17.11 2.15
N THR A 509 -7.65 -18.36 2.52
CA THR A 509 -6.47 -18.63 3.35
C THR A 509 -5.18 -18.25 2.63
N PHE A 510 -4.99 -18.68 1.39
CA PHE A 510 -3.82 -18.31 0.60
C PHE A 510 -3.82 -16.83 0.21
N TYR A 511 -4.98 -16.26 -0.10
CA TYR A 511 -5.13 -14.83 -0.36
C TYR A 511 -4.64 -13.99 0.82
N MET A 512 -5.03 -14.32 2.05
CA MET A 512 -4.59 -13.60 3.25
C MET A 512 -3.07 -13.68 3.46
N VAL A 513 -2.45 -14.81 3.13
CA VAL A 513 -0.98 -14.95 3.13
C VAL A 513 -0.33 -14.10 2.03
N GLU A 514 -0.95 -14.05 0.86
CA GLU A 514 -0.47 -13.28 -0.27
C GLU A 514 -0.48 -11.79 0.04
N VAL A 515 -1.60 -11.26 0.52
CA VAL A 515 -1.79 -9.81 0.74
C VAL A 515 -1.02 -9.25 1.92
N ALA A 516 -0.40 -10.11 2.74
CA ALA A 516 0.38 -9.69 3.89
C ALA A 516 1.63 -8.85 3.57
N ASP A 517 2.10 -8.81 2.33
CA ASP A 517 3.19 -7.89 1.95
C ASP A 517 2.82 -6.42 2.12
N ASP A 518 1.65 -6.04 1.62
CA ASP A 518 1.13 -4.69 1.71
C ASP A 518 -0.38 -4.67 1.40
N PRO A 519 -1.25 -5.00 2.39
CA PRO A 519 -2.68 -5.13 2.15
C PRO A 519 -3.30 -3.81 1.67
N ALA A 520 -2.96 -2.71 2.35
CA ALA A 520 -3.40 -1.37 1.97
C ALA A 520 -3.02 -1.02 0.52
N PHE A 521 -1.80 -1.34 0.10
CA PHE A 521 -1.39 -1.12 -1.30
C PHE A 521 -2.20 -1.94 -2.27
N ARG A 522 -2.39 -3.24 -2.01
CA ARG A 522 -3.18 -4.11 -2.90
C ARG A 522 -4.60 -3.59 -3.07
N ALA A 523 -5.23 -3.13 -1.99
CA ALA A 523 -6.54 -2.50 -2.06
C ALA A 523 -6.57 -1.20 -2.89
N VAL A 524 -5.53 -0.36 -2.78
CA VAL A 524 -5.41 0.87 -3.61
C VAL A 524 -5.45 0.54 -5.11
N PHE A 525 -4.77 -0.53 -5.53
CA PHE A 525 -4.74 -0.98 -6.92
C PHE A 525 -6.02 -1.68 -7.34
N GLY A 526 -6.54 -2.59 -6.51
CA GLY A 526 -7.80 -3.29 -6.78
C GLY A 526 -8.99 -2.34 -6.92
N LEU A 527 -9.01 -1.25 -6.16
CA LEU A 527 -10.03 -0.20 -6.24
C LEU A 527 -9.76 0.84 -7.35
N GLY A 528 -8.68 0.70 -8.13
CA GLY A 528 -8.30 1.63 -9.19
C GLY A 528 -8.01 3.05 -8.70
N MET A 529 -7.58 3.21 -7.44
CA MET A 529 -7.33 4.52 -6.84
C MET A 529 -6.08 5.19 -7.44
N ASP A 530 -5.11 4.43 -7.92
CA ASP A 530 -3.91 4.95 -8.59
C ASP A 530 -4.22 5.53 -9.98
N GLU A 531 -5.27 5.04 -10.65
CA GLU A 531 -5.66 5.48 -11.99
C GLU A 531 -6.31 6.88 -12.02
N VAL A 532 -6.91 7.31 -10.91
CA VAL A 532 -7.62 8.60 -10.81
C VAL A 532 -6.74 9.74 -10.30
N GLN A 533 -5.56 9.43 -9.77
CA GLN A 533 -4.62 10.38 -9.21
C GLN A 533 -3.76 11.05 -10.29
N TRP A 534 -3.25 12.25 -9.99
CA TRP A 534 -2.40 12.96 -10.95
C TRP A 534 -1.43 13.94 -10.30
N MET A 535 -0.29 14.12 -10.96
CA MET A 535 0.74 15.11 -10.60
C MET A 535 0.64 16.35 -11.48
N GLN A 536 0.89 17.52 -10.91
CA GLN A 536 0.79 18.78 -11.65
C GLN A 536 1.76 18.83 -12.84
N SER A 537 1.20 19.06 -14.02
CA SER A 537 1.97 19.16 -15.27
C SER A 537 2.80 20.46 -15.33
N PRO A 538 3.92 20.47 -16.09
CA PRO A 538 4.80 21.64 -16.21
C PRO A 538 4.10 22.94 -16.63
N THR A 539 3.00 22.86 -17.36
CA THR A 539 2.25 24.02 -17.84
C THR A 539 1.37 24.67 -16.77
N ASN A 540 1.03 23.93 -15.71
CA ASN A 540 0.14 24.39 -14.65
C ASN A 540 0.89 24.85 -13.40
N ILE A 541 2.20 24.60 -13.30
CA ILE A 541 3.03 25.05 -12.17
C ILE A 541 3.19 26.57 -12.18
N THR A 542 2.81 27.23 -11.09
CA THR A 542 3.09 28.64 -10.87
C THR A 542 4.39 28.82 -10.10
N ILE A 543 5.42 29.34 -10.77
CA ILE A 543 6.73 29.59 -10.15
C ILE A 543 6.66 30.90 -9.34
N PRO A 544 6.87 30.88 -8.00
CA PRO A 544 6.84 32.09 -7.18
C PRO A 544 8.05 32.99 -7.43
N GLU A 545 7.87 34.30 -7.21
CA GLU A 545 8.93 35.32 -7.39
C GLU A 545 10.10 35.13 -6.40
N GLU A 546 9.80 34.67 -5.18
CA GLU A 546 10.77 34.35 -4.11
C GLU A 546 10.38 33.01 -3.46
N GLY A 547 11.37 32.24 -3.02
CA GLY A 547 11.16 30.96 -2.33
C GLY A 547 11.16 29.69 -3.20
N ASP A 548 10.76 28.58 -2.57
CA ASP A 548 10.75 27.23 -3.15
C ASP A 548 9.61 27.07 -4.16
N ILE A 549 9.75 26.10 -5.07
CA ILE A 549 8.75 25.85 -6.12
C ILE A 549 7.81 24.74 -5.60
N PRO A 550 6.53 25.05 -5.33
CA PRO A 550 5.58 24.02 -4.90
C PRO A 550 5.19 23.17 -6.10
N ILE A 551 5.29 21.85 -5.93
CA ILE A 551 4.79 20.86 -6.87
C ILE A 551 3.63 20.14 -6.21
N GLU A 552 2.46 20.24 -6.82
CA GLU A 552 1.22 19.66 -6.30
C GLU A 552 0.99 18.26 -6.88
N LEU A 553 0.51 17.38 -6.02
CA LEU A 553 0.05 16.04 -6.33
C LEU A 553 -1.36 15.87 -5.76
N CYS A 554 -2.31 15.49 -6.60
CA CYS A 554 -3.68 15.24 -6.19
C CYS A 554 -3.88 13.75 -5.93
N LEU A 555 -4.15 13.40 -4.68
CA LEU A 555 -4.27 12.02 -4.19
C LEU A 555 -5.71 11.70 -3.82
N HIS A 556 -6.09 10.42 -3.91
CA HIS A 556 -7.36 9.96 -3.34
C HIS A 556 -7.39 10.23 -1.83
N PRO A 557 -8.52 10.64 -1.22
CA PRO A 557 -8.57 10.98 0.20
C PRO A 557 -8.10 9.87 1.13
N ASN A 558 -8.34 8.61 0.74
CA ASN A 558 -7.97 7.43 1.51
C ASN A 558 -6.58 6.87 1.15
N PHE A 559 -5.83 7.54 0.27
CA PHE A 559 -4.51 7.04 -0.14
C PHE A 559 -3.49 7.09 1.02
N PRO A 560 -2.86 5.96 1.40
CA PRO A 560 -1.96 5.87 2.55
C PRO A 560 -0.56 6.41 2.23
N LEU A 561 -0.44 7.73 2.07
CA LEU A 561 0.85 8.39 1.79
C LEU A 561 1.77 8.36 3.02
N THR A 562 2.95 7.74 2.89
CA THR A 562 4.01 7.88 3.90
C THR A 562 4.74 9.22 3.79
N ASN A 563 5.13 9.80 4.92
CA ASN A 563 5.96 11.00 4.99
C ASN A 563 7.47 10.69 4.93
N ASP A 564 7.87 9.42 4.89
CA ASP A 564 9.28 9.04 4.77
C ASP A 564 9.81 9.42 3.37
N VAL A 565 10.78 10.33 3.34
CA VAL A 565 11.42 10.82 2.11
C VAL A 565 12.09 9.69 1.33
N ASN A 566 12.50 8.59 1.95
CA ASN A 566 13.07 7.46 1.23
C ASN A 566 12.04 6.71 0.39
N ARG A 567 10.76 6.74 0.79
CA ARG A 567 9.66 6.01 0.17
C ARG A 567 8.80 6.92 -0.72
N SER A 568 8.44 8.09 -0.21
CA SER A 568 7.59 9.08 -0.89
C SER A 568 8.30 10.41 -1.06
N HIS A 569 8.68 10.74 -2.29
CA HIS A 569 9.41 11.97 -2.59
C HIS A 569 9.27 12.43 -4.05
N VAL A 570 9.51 13.72 -4.25
CA VAL A 570 9.80 14.30 -5.56
C VAL A 570 11.31 14.28 -5.77
N MET A 571 11.77 13.52 -6.78
CA MET A 571 13.12 13.63 -7.30
C MET A 571 13.19 14.81 -8.26
N HIS A 572 14.15 15.70 -8.04
CA HIS A 572 14.40 16.84 -8.92
C HIS A 572 15.88 17.00 -9.24
N ARG A 573 16.18 17.54 -10.42
CA ARG A 573 17.54 17.97 -10.78
C ARG A 573 17.50 19.20 -11.66
N GLN A 574 18.53 20.03 -11.53
CA GLN A 574 18.68 21.23 -12.34
C GLN A 574 19.61 20.99 -13.54
N VAL A 575 19.20 21.49 -14.69
CA VAL A 575 19.99 21.47 -15.92
C VAL A 575 20.28 22.90 -16.34
N THR A 576 21.54 23.32 -16.18
CA THR A 576 21.98 24.69 -16.48
C THR A 576 22.78 24.75 -17.78
N PRO A 577 22.66 25.83 -18.56
CA PRO A 577 23.53 26.03 -19.71
C PRO A 577 24.96 26.37 -19.25
N THR A 578 25.96 25.61 -19.68
CA THR A 578 27.37 25.89 -19.35
C THR A 578 27.90 26.99 -20.25
N ARG A 579 28.54 28.01 -19.63
CA ARG A 579 29.17 29.11 -20.37
C ARG A 579 30.68 28.89 -20.51
N MET A 580 31.13 27.82 -21.17
CA MET A 580 32.53 27.71 -21.61
C MET A 580 32.68 26.94 -22.92
N GLN A 581 33.15 27.64 -23.95
CA GLN A 581 33.66 27.06 -25.18
C GLN A 581 35.20 27.12 -25.13
N ASN A 582 35.84 25.96 -25.14
CA ASN A 582 37.19 25.76 -25.64
C ASN A 582 37.09 24.78 -26.83
N ASP A 583 37.76 25.09 -27.94
CA ASP A 583 37.59 24.48 -29.28
C ASP A 583 37.78 22.94 -29.40
N PHE A 584 37.93 22.19 -28.30
CA PHE A 584 38.29 20.77 -28.29
C PHE A 584 37.59 19.93 -27.21
N GLY A 585 36.28 20.12 -26.98
CA GLY A 585 35.47 19.30 -26.06
C GLY A 585 34.13 18.83 -26.67
N PRO A 586 33.50 17.76 -26.12
CA PRO A 586 32.23 17.23 -26.62
C PRO A 586 31.08 18.26 -26.53
N THR A 587 30.14 18.14 -27.46
CA THR A 587 29.11 19.14 -27.87
C THR A 587 27.96 19.40 -26.89
N GLU A 588 28.00 18.90 -25.66
CA GLU A 588 26.85 19.01 -24.74
C GLU A 588 26.92 20.32 -23.93
N TRP A 589 26.04 21.25 -24.26
CA TRP A 589 25.93 22.60 -23.70
C TRP A 589 25.22 22.68 -22.34
N LYS A 590 25.05 21.55 -21.64
CA LYS A 590 24.19 21.43 -20.46
C LYS A 590 24.96 20.76 -19.32
N GLU A 591 25.05 21.42 -18.17
CA GLU A 591 25.50 20.82 -16.91
C GLU A 591 24.27 20.27 -16.21
N VAL A 592 24.25 18.96 -16.01
CA VAL A 592 23.16 18.23 -15.35
C VAL A 592 23.62 17.96 -13.91
N GLN A 593 22.93 18.57 -12.95
CA GLN A 593 23.15 18.29 -11.53
C GLN A 593 22.67 16.88 -11.17
N PRO A 594 23.20 16.26 -10.10
CA PRO A 594 22.66 15.01 -9.58
C PRO A 594 21.21 15.20 -9.10
N TRP A 595 20.48 14.08 -9.03
CA TRP A 595 19.14 14.06 -8.45
C TRP A 595 19.17 14.38 -6.96
N SER A 596 18.23 15.19 -6.52
CA SER A 596 17.94 15.52 -5.13
C SER A 596 16.50 15.12 -4.83
N MET A 597 16.21 14.78 -3.58
CA MET A 597 14.88 14.33 -3.13
C MET A 597 14.26 15.42 -2.26
N THR A 598 12.94 15.58 -2.36
CA THR A 598 12.13 16.48 -1.52
C THR A 598 10.89 15.71 -1.09
N GLY A 599 10.61 15.67 0.21
CA GLY A 599 9.42 15.01 0.75
C GLY A 599 8.12 15.75 0.43
N PHE A 600 7.01 15.07 0.66
CA PHE A 600 5.67 15.65 0.56
C PHE A 600 5.18 16.18 1.90
N GLU A 601 4.43 17.28 1.86
CA GLU A 601 3.63 17.78 2.98
C GLU A 601 2.15 17.66 2.57
N GLN A 602 1.38 16.84 3.31
CA GLN A 602 -0.07 16.79 3.10
C GLN A 602 -0.72 18.11 3.52
N THR A 603 -1.67 18.57 2.71
CA THR A 603 -2.43 19.79 2.99
C THR A 603 -3.91 19.48 3.09
N THR A 604 -4.68 20.33 3.78
CA THR A 604 -6.15 20.25 3.83
C THR A 604 -6.82 20.80 2.58
N ILE A 605 -6.05 21.07 1.52
CA ILE A 605 -6.53 21.66 0.27
C ILE A 605 -7.11 20.54 -0.59
N ARG A 606 -8.39 20.71 -0.98
CA ARG A 606 -9.07 19.78 -1.88
C ARG A 606 -8.68 20.05 -3.33
N CYS A 607 -8.45 18.97 -4.06
CA CYS A 607 -8.24 18.96 -5.51
C CYS A 607 -9.32 18.11 -6.19
N GLU A 608 -9.43 18.19 -7.51
CA GLU A 608 -10.37 17.37 -8.30
C GLU A 608 -9.56 16.26 -8.97
N LEU A 609 -9.95 15.01 -8.75
CA LEU A 609 -9.34 13.82 -9.36
C LEU A 609 -9.74 13.70 -10.84
N LEU A 610 -9.12 12.77 -11.58
CA LEU A 610 -9.38 12.61 -13.03
C LEU A 610 -10.82 12.20 -13.35
N ASP A 611 -11.50 11.54 -12.42
CA ASP A 611 -12.90 11.11 -12.49
C ASP A 611 -13.90 12.21 -12.07
N GLY A 612 -13.42 13.35 -11.57
CA GLY A 612 -14.22 14.46 -11.05
C GLY A 612 -14.61 14.35 -9.57
N SER A 613 -14.10 13.34 -8.85
CA SER A 613 -14.27 13.22 -7.39
C SER A 613 -13.31 14.17 -6.63
N ASN A 614 -13.50 14.31 -5.31
CA ASN A 614 -12.66 15.18 -4.50
C ASN A 614 -11.44 14.40 -4.01
N GLY A 615 -10.24 14.93 -4.27
CA GLY A 615 -8.98 14.45 -3.73
C GLY A 615 -8.37 15.40 -2.69
N THR A 616 -7.26 14.96 -2.09
CA THR A 616 -6.44 15.71 -1.14
C THR A 616 -5.11 16.09 -1.80
N THR A 617 -4.65 17.32 -1.60
CA THR A 617 -3.42 17.82 -2.22
C THR A 617 -2.20 17.57 -1.33
N ALA A 618 -1.19 16.88 -1.85
CA ALA A 618 0.15 16.78 -1.29
C ALA A 618 1.10 17.73 -2.03
N ILE A 619 1.93 18.49 -1.30
CA ILE A 619 2.82 19.50 -1.87
C ILE A 619 4.27 19.17 -1.55
N ALA A 620 5.13 19.17 -2.57
CA ALA A 620 6.58 19.09 -2.39
C ALA A 620 7.23 20.43 -2.79
N ASN A 621 7.95 21.06 -1.85
CA ASN A 621 8.58 22.37 -2.04
C ASN A 621 10.02 22.21 -2.54
N ILE A 622 10.24 22.28 -3.86
CA ILE A 622 11.57 22.08 -4.45
C ILE A 622 12.48 23.27 -4.12
N PRO A 623 13.62 23.06 -3.44
CA PRO A 623 14.54 24.13 -3.08
C PRO A 623 15.43 24.50 -4.28
N VAL A 624 15.15 25.64 -4.91
CA VAL A 624 15.92 26.14 -6.06
C VAL A 624 16.39 27.57 -5.83
N PRO A 625 17.69 27.88 -5.96
CA PRO A 625 18.19 29.24 -5.82
C PRO A 625 17.52 30.23 -6.79
N GLU A 626 17.26 31.46 -6.36
CA GLU A 626 16.62 32.48 -7.20
C GLU A 626 17.51 32.96 -8.37
N THR A 627 18.82 32.79 -8.25
CA THR A 627 19.83 33.17 -9.26
C THR A 627 20.00 32.12 -10.35
N SER A 628 19.39 30.94 -10.18
CA SER A 628 19.47 29.82 -11.11
C SER A 628 18.61 30.04 -12.36
N VAL A 629 19.12 29.61 -13.52
CA VAL A 629 18.40 29.62 -14.81
C VAL A 629 18.63 28.32 -15.55
N GLY A 630 17.63 27.84 -16.29
CA GLY A 630 17.76 26.62 -17.09
C GLY A 630 16.47 25.82 -17.13
N GLU A 631 16.61 24.50 -17.02
CA GLU A 631 15.50 23.54 -16.94
C GLU A 631 15.56 22.81 -15.59
N ILE A 632 14.41 22.46 -15.04
CA ILE A 632 14.29 21.54 -13.91
C ILE A 632 13.62 20.28 -14.45
N HIS A 633 14.26 19.15 -14.19
CA HIS A 633 13.65 17.86 -14.43
C HIS A 633 13.13 17.36 -13.09
N TYR A 634 11.88 16.93 -13.04
CA TYR A 634 11.27 16.40 -11.82
C TYR A 634 10.40 15.18 -12.10
N ARG A 635 10.32 14.29 -11.12
CA ARG A 635 9.44 13.12 -11.11
C ARG A 635 9.09 12.79 -9.66
N ALA A 636 7.93 12.20 -9.40
CA ALA A 636 7.56 11.73 -8.08
C ALA A 636 7.59 10.21 -8.01
N MET A 637 7.90 9.73 -6.82
CA MET A 637 7.75 8.36 -6.40
C MET A 637 6.91 8.40 -5.12
N LEU A 638 5.79 7.68 -5.10
CA LEU A 638 5.00 7.44 -3.90
C LEU A 638 5.25 6.01 -3.46
N GLY A 639 5.62 5.85 -2.20
CA GLY A 639 5.61 4.57 -1.50
C GLY A 639 4.53 4.58 -0.43
N THR A 640 4.07 3.39 -0.08
CA THR A 640 3.26 3.13 1.11
C THR A 640 4.14 3.04 2.35
N THR A 641 3.52 2.92 3.52
CA THR A 641 4.18 2.69 4.82
C THR A 641 5.05 1.45 4.85
N ASN A 642 4.85 0.46 3.97
CA ASN A 642 5.67 -0.76 3.92
C ASN A 642 6.68 -0.73 2.76
N GLY A 643 6.42 0.04 1.69
CA GLY A 643 7.39 0.33 0.62
C GLY A 643 7.58 -0.79 -0.41
N ALA A 644 6.62 -1.71 -0.51
CA ALA A 644 6.69 -2.86 -1.42
C ALA A 644 6.64 -2.44 -2.90
N PHE A 645 5.84 -1.44 -3.26
CA PHE A 645 5.58 -1.09 -4.65
C PHE A 645 5.44 0.43 -4.87
N PRO A 646 6.36 1.07 -5.60
CA PRO A 646 6.31 2.51 -5.79
C PRO A 646 5.47 2.95 -6.99
N ILE A 647 4.53 3.88 -6.78
CA ILE A 647 3.80 4.57 -7.85
C ILE A 647 4.67 5.72 -8.36
N ASN A 648 4.93 5.75 -9.67
CA ASN A 648 5.80 6.75 -10.30
C ASN A 648 4.99 7.75 -11.13
N TYR A 649 5.33 9.04 -11.00
CA TYR A 649 4.79 10.11 -11.82
C TYR A 649 5.92 10.88 -12.53
N PRO A 650 5.90 11.05 -13.86
CA PRO A 650 4.95 10.45 -14.80
C PRO A 650 5.03 8.92 -14.81
N ALA A 651 3.96 8.26 -15.25
CA ALA A 651 3.94 6.81 -15.34
C ALA A 651 5.02 6.31 -16.31
N PRO A 652 5.63 5.13 -16.09
CA PRO A 652 6.68 4.61 -16.97
C PRO A 652 6.24 4.59 -18.45
N GLY A 653 6.99 5.29 -19.31
CA GLY A 653 6.69 5.40 -20.75
C GLY A 653 5.70 6.49 -21.17
N GLU A 654 5.11 7.23 -20.23
CA GLU A 654 4.24 8.38 -20.53
C GLU A 654 5.03 9.55 -21.15
N GLU A 655 6.20 9.86 -20.58
CA GLU A 655 7.11 10.91 -21.05
C GLU A 655 8.48 10.35 -21.44
N PRO A 656 9.16 10.92 -22.46
CA PRO A 656 10.51 10.50 -22.84
C PRO A 656 11.53 10.67 -21.70
N GLY A 657 11.84 9.58 -21.01
CA GLY A 657 12.80 9.53 -19.91
C GLY A 657 12.19 9.51 -18.51
N ASP A 658 10.87 9.35 -18.38
CA ASP A 658 10.14 9.18 -17.11
C ASP A 658 10.35 10.35 -16.12
N TYR A 659 10.38 11.58 -16.65
CA TYR A 659 10.40 12.81 -15.86
C TYR A 659 9.74 13.96 -16.63
N TYR A 660 9.14 14.89 -15.88
CA TYR A 660 8.65 16.15 -16.39
C TYR A 660 9.77 17.18 -16.54
N VAL A 661 9.64 18.07 -17.53
CA VAL A 661 10.60 19.14 -17.80
C VAL A 661 9.91 20.49 -17.69
N MET A 662 10.38 21.33 -16.77
CA MET A 662 9.91 22.72 -16.63
C MET A 662 11.06 23.71 -16.87
N THR A 663 10.76 24.84 -17.50
CA THR A 663 11.74 25.91 -17.72
C THR A 663 11.79 26.85 -16.52
N LEU A 664 12.99 27.07 -15.97
CA LEU A 664 13.21 27.95 -14.83
C LEU A 664 13.69 29.34 -15.30
N PRO A 665 12.85 30.39 -15.19
CA PRO A 665 13.27 31.76 -15.47
C PRO A 665 14.16 32.31 -14.35
N TYR A 666 14.91 33.37 -14.65
CA TYR A 666 15.69 34.11 -13.64
C TYR A 666 14.75 34.82 -12.66
N ARG A 667 14.89 34.56 -11.35
CA ARG A 667 13.96 35.07 -10.32
C ARG A 667 14.55 36.15 -9.42
N ALA A 668 15.87 36.17 -9.24
CA ALA A 668 16.51 37.13 -8.34
C ALA A 668 16.20 38.59 -8.74
N GLY A 669 15.76 39.40 -7.78
CA GLY A 669 15.41 40.80 -8.01
C GLY A 669 16.55 41.59 -8.67
N PHE A 670 16.24 42.34 -9.74
CA PHE A 670 17.17 43.33 -10.26
C PHE A 670 17.38 44.38 -9.16
N GLY A 671 18.59 44.43 -8.58
CA GLY A 671 18.91 45.25 -7.41
C GLY A 671 18.40 46.70 -7.49
N SER A 672 18.22 47.33 -6.32
CA SER A 672 17.56 48.64 -6.16
C SER A 672 17.92 49.64 -7.28
N SER A 673 16.89 50.09 -8.01
CA SER A 673 17.02 51.09 -9.08
C SER A 673 17.74 52.35 -8.62
N LEU A 674 17.60 52.72 -7.34
CA LEU A 674 18.23 53.87 -6.73
C LEU A 674 19.74 53.66 -6.51
N LEU A 675 20.15 52.46 -6.09
CA LEU A 675 21.56 52.08 -6.00
C LEU A 675 22.20 51.94 -7.38
N ALA A 676 21.48 51.40 -8.37
CA ALA A 676 21.94 51.35 -9.75
C ALA A 676 22.15 52.76 -10.34
N LEU A 677 21.22 53.69 -10.10
CA LEU A 677 21.34 55.09 -10.50
C LEU A 677 22.49 55.80 -9.77
N PHE A 678 22.68 55.50 -8.49
CA PHE A 678 23.81 56.01 -7.71
C PHE A 678 25.16 55.50 -8.24
N MET A 679 25.27 54.21 -8.56
CA MET A 679 26.45 53.62 -9.19
C MET A 679 26.70 54.24 -10.57
N PHE A 680 25.65 54.42 -11.37
CA PHE A 680 25.73 55.14 -12.65
C PHE A 680 26.26 56.56 -12.48
N MET A 681 25.78 57.31 -11.47
CA MET A 681 26.25 58.67 -11.18
C MET A 681 27.70 58.70 -10.70
N ILE A 682 28.14 57.68 -9.95
CA ILE A 682 29.56 57.53 -9.57
C ILE A 682 30.41 57.23 -10.80
N VAL A 683 30.01 56.29 -11.66
CA VAL A 683 30.76 55.93 -12.87
C VAL A 683 30.78 57.11 -13.84
N ALA A 684 29.65 57.78 -14.07
CA ALA A 684 29.61 59.01 -14.86
C ALA A 684 30.51 60.09 -14.24
N GLY A 685 30.45 60.30 -12.92
CA GLY A 685 31.29 61.28 -12.23
C GLY A 685 32.79 60.96 -12.31
N VAL A 686 33.19 59.70 -12.15
CA VAL A 686 34.60 59.29 -12.10
C VAL A 686 35.16 59.06 -13.50
N VAL A 687 34.44 58.39 -14.39
CA VAL A 687 34.91 58.09 -15.75
C VAL A 687 34.77 59.33 -16.63
N TRP A 688 33.62 60.01 -16.64
CA TRP A 688 33.44 61.18 -17.50
C TRP A 688 34.07 62.41 -16.86
N GLY A 689 34.00 62.57 -15.53
CA GLY A 689 34.76 63.60 -14.82
C GLY A 689 36.27 63.37 -14.86
N GLY A 690 36.73 62.12 -14.81
CA GLY A 690 38.14 61.74 -15.02
C GLY A 690 38.61 61.98 -16.46
N LEU A 691 37.75 61.71 -17.46
CA LEU A 691 38.02 62.08 -18.86
C LEU A 691 38.12 63.60 -19.03
N VAL A 692 37.24 64.37 -18.38
CA VAL A 692 37.29 65.84 -18.39
C VAL A 692 38.52 66.36 -17.65
N PHE A 693 38.92 65.74 -16.54
CA PHE A 693 40.12 66.12 -15.79
C PHE A 693 41.40 65.79 -16.54
N THR A 694 41.48 64.62 -17.19
CA THR A 694 42.61 64.24 -18.04
C THR A 694 42.69 65.08 -19.32
N LEU A 695 41.55 65.42 -19.92
CA LEU A 695 41.48 66.41 -21.01
C LEU A 695 41.95 67.79 -20.53
N ARG A 696 41.51 68.23 -19.34
CA ARG A 696 41.95 69.49 -18.76
C ARG A 696 43.44 69.50 -18.48
N GLU A 697 44.01 68.43 -17.94
CA GLU A 697 45.44 68.32 -17.66
C GLU A 697 46.29 68.26 -18.94
N MET A 698 45.79 67.58 -19.99
CA MET A 698 46.36 67.67 -21.33
C MET A 698 46.37 69.09 -21.91
N PHE A 699 45.46 69.97 -21.46
CA PHE A 699 45.38 71.36 -21.89
C PHE A 699 45.96 72.38 -20.88
N SER A 700 46.32 71.97 -19.66
CA SER A 700 46.93 72.83 -18.64
C SER A 700 48.44 72.63 -18.46
N GLY A 701 49.04 71.69 -19.20
CA GLY A 701 50.50 71.53 -19.30
C GLY A 701 51.23 72.59 -20.15
N ASP A 702 50.51 73.53 -20.78
CA ASP A 702 51.09 74.52 -21.69
C ASP A 702 51.44 75.88 -21.04
N GLU A 703 51.38 76.00 -19.70
CA GLU A 703 51.71 77.27 -19.00
C GLU A 703 53.18 77.42 -18.54
N GLU A 704 54.07 76.47 -18.81
CA GLU A 704 55.48 76.54 -18.37
C GLU A 704 56.57 76.41 -19.45
N ASP A 705 56.26 76.65 -20.73
CA ASP A 705 57.27 76.82 -21.80
C ASP A 705 57.19 78.20 -22.49
N ASN A 706 57.05 79.24 -21.66
CA ASN A 706 57.25 80.63 -22.05
C ASN A 706 58.75 80.96 -22.11
N TYR A 707 59.51 80.40 -23.07
CA TYR A 707 60.82 80.96 -23.50
C TYR A 707 61.39 80.40 -24.83
N GLN A 708 60.67 79.53 -25.57
CA GLN A 708 61.13 79.03 -26.87
C GLN A 708 60.12 79.19 -28.03
N THR A 709 58.89 79.61 -27.77
CA THR A 709 57.83 79.68 -28.79
C THR A 709 57.78 81.03 -29.55
N GLU A 710 58.53 82.04 -29.10
CA GLU A 710 58.68 83.32 -29.81
C GLU A 710 59.62 83.23 -31.04
N MET A 711 60.30 82.09 -31.23
CA MET A 711 61.15 81.83 -32.41
C MET A 711 60.50 80.98 -33.51
N VAL A 712 59.34 80.35 -33.26
CA VAL A 712 58.67 79.48 -34.25
C VAL A 712 57.44 80.15 -34.86
N GLU A 713 56.74 81.02 -34.12
CA GLU A 713 55.56 81.74 -34.63
C GLU A 713 55.91 82.81 -35.69
N LYS A 714 57.18 83.22 -35.78
CA LYS A 714 57.69 84.09 -36.86
C LYS A 714 58.07 83.34 -38.14
N SER A 715 57.91 82.02 -38.19
CA SER A 715 58.32 81.18 -39.32
C SER A 715 57.18 80.51 -40.10
N MET A 716 55.92 80.62 -39.65
CA MET A 716 54.77 80.02 -40.35
C MET A 716 53.71 81.01 -40.86
N GLU A 717 54.00 82.31 -40.84
CA GLU A 717 53.19 83.34 -41.53
C GLU A 717 53.84 83.82 -42.84
N LYS A 718 54.59 82.93 -43.50
CA LYS A 718 55.23 83.23 -44.79
C LYS A 718 55.34 82.03 -45.72
N SER A 719 54.23 81.33 -45.99
CA SER A 719 54.17 80.36 -47.11
C SER A 719 52.76 79.94 -47.57
N ARG A 720 51.77 80.85 -47.57
CA ARG A 720 50.58 80.65 -48.44
C ARG A 720 50.89 81.18 -49.84
N PRO A 721 50.92 80.34 -50.89
CA PRO A 721 51.25 80.78 -52.23
C PRO A 721 50.13 81.65 -52.81
N SER A 722 50.47 82.90 -53.15
CA SER A 722 49.65 83.78 -53.99
C SER A 722 49.55 83.17 -55.40
N ARG A 723 48.34 82.81 -55.85
CA ARG A 723 48.09 82.33 -57.23
C ARG A 723 48.30 83.48 -58.20
N ASP A 724 49.31 83.38 -59.06
CA ASP A 724 49.57 84.36 -60.12
C ASP A 724 48.61 84.17 -61.30
N TYR A 725 47.46 84.84 -61.25
CA TYR A 725 46.47 84.87 -62.33
C TYR A 725 47.02 85.46 -63.66
N GLY A 726 48.19 86.12 -63.66
CA GLY A 726 48.85 86.65 -64.86
C GLY A 726 49.38 85.57 -65.81
N ALA A 727 49.82 84.43 -65.26
CA ALA A 727 50.40 83.31 -66.01
C ALA A 727 49.35 82.40 -66.66
N MET A 728 48.07 82.51 -66.28
CA MET A 728 46.99 81.66 -66.80
C MET A 728 46.56 82.06 -68.21
N THR A 729 46.14 81.08 -69.01
CA THR A 729 45.53 81.33 -70.33
C THR A 729 44.10 81.88 -70.16
N VAL A 730 43.57 82.53 -71.20
CA VAL A 730 42.19 83.07 -71.17
C VAL A 730 41.14 81.97 -70.92
N ALA A 731 41.40 80.74 -71.37
CA ALA A 731 40.51 79.60 -71.14
C ALA A 731 40.50 79.16 -69.65
N GLN A 732 41.67 79.13 -69.01
CA GLN A 732 41.80 78.78 -67.59
C GLN A 732 41.13 79.85 -66.70
N LEU A 733 41.34 81.13 -67.01
CA LEU A 733 40.69 82.23 -66.28
C LEU A 733 39.16 82.19 -66.38
N ARG A 734 38.62 81.81 -67.54
CA ARG A 734 37.16 81.65 -67.72
C ARG A 734 36.59 80.45 -66.96
N THR A 735 37.39 79.38 -66.82
CA THR A 735 36.99 78.19 -66.06
C THR A 735 36.90 78.52 -64.57
N GLU A 736 37.95 79.15 -64.01
CA GLU A 736 37.96 79.59 -62.61
C GLU A 736 36.86 80.63 -62.32
N LEU A 737 36.60 81.56 -63.24
CA LEU A 737 35.49 82.51 -63.11
C LEU A 737 34.13 81.81 -63.14
N SER A 738 33.96 80.78 -63.98
CA SER A 738 32.71 80.01 -64.04
C SER A 738 32.46 79.22 -62.75
N GLU A 739 33.50 78.65 -62.14
CA GLU A 739 33.40 77.93 -60.86
C GLU A 739 33.06 78.87 -59.70
N ASN A 740 33.53 80.12 -59.75
CA ASN A 740 33.18 81.16 -58.78
C ASN A 740 31.90 81.95 -59.14
N GLY A 741 31.16 81.54 -60.18
CA GLY A 741 29.89 82.16 -60.57
C GLY A 741 30.00 83.57 -61.17
N LEU A 742 31.17 83.96 -61.67
CA LEU A 742 31.46 85.29 -62.20
C LEU A 742 31.42 85.36 -63.74
N PRO A 743 31.17 86.54 -64.35
CA PRO A 743 31.03 86.68 -65.79
C PRO A 743 32.33 86.38 -66.56
N THR A 744 32.25 85.47 -67.54
CA THR A 744 33.40 84.92 -68.28
C THR A 744 33.77 85.67 -69.58
N SER A 745 33.02 86.71 -69.95
CA SER A 745 33.29 87.53 -71.15
C SER A 745 34.22 88.72 -70.85
N GLY A 746 35.24 88.93 -71.70
CA GLY A 746 36.18 90.06 -71.61
C GLY A 746 37.56 89.75 -72.16
N THR A 747 38.43 90.77 -72.18
CA THR A 747 39.87 90.63 -72.46
C THR A 747 40.61 90.05 -71.25
N LYS A 748 41.79 89.45 -71.45
CA LYS A 748 42.55 88.75 -70.38
C LYS A 748 42.75 89.61 -69.12
N ALA A 749 43.02 90.90 -69.28
CA ALA A 749 43.20 91.82 -68.15
C ALA A 749 41.94 91.96 -67.29
N VAL A 750 40.75 92.01 -67.90
CA VAL A 750 39.46 92.14 -67.20
C VAL A 750 39.10 90.86 -66.43
N LEU A 751 39.47 89.68 -66.96
CA LEU A 751 39.22 88.40 -66.29
C LEU A 751 40.11 88.23 -65.05
N ILE A 752 41.37 88.66 -65.13
CA ILE A 752 42.32 88.64 -64.02
C ILE A 752 41.86 89.58 -62.90
N ASP A 753 41.40 90.79 -63.25
CA ASP A 753 40.95 91.78 -62.27
C ASP A 753 39.76 91.28 -61.45
N ARG A 754 38.83 90.56 -62.10
CA ARG A 754 37.67 89.93 -61.43
C ARG A 754 38.05 88.83 -60.45
N LEU A 755 39.12 88.07 -60.70
CA LEU A 755 39.59 87.00 -59.79
C LEU A 755 40.48 87.52 -58.65
N LYS A 756 41.03 88.73 -58.78
CA LYS A 756 41.82 89.38 -57.71
C LYS A 756 40.96 90.03 -56.63
N GLY A 757 39.66 90.21 -56.90
CA GLY A 757 38.70 90.80 -55.97
C GLY A 757 37.81 89.81 -55.22
N VAL A 758 38.07 88.50 -55.34
CA VAL A 758 37.35 87.40 -54.67
C VAL A 758 38.20 86.80 -53.55
#